data_AF-A0A948RND3-F1
#
_entry.id   AF-A0A948RND3-F1
#
_cell.length_a   1.000
_cell.length_b   1.000
_cell.length_c   1.000
_cell.angle_alpha   90.00
_cell.angle_beta   90.00
_cell.angle_gamma   90.00
#
_symmetry.space_group_name_H-M   'P 1'
#
loop_
_entity.id
_entity.type
_entity.pdbx_description
1 polymer ?
#
loop_
_entity_poly.entity_id
_entity_poly.type
_entity_poly.pdbx_seq_one_letter_code
_entity_poly.pdbx_strand_id
1 'polypeptide(L)'
;MKPQSGGMKWIARAALAAALCSALIAAVAISPAPKEGSKGGVVSIQKALAGDFSGAGLADRYLLGLFSGDFTDDLKTHYPASEWPWVRNARLFVNWKLIEQGGKGHYAWSSLDQEINSALSLGLNNIMLTISGPCPTWATNPNNLDPKFMGVPKKMSDWADFCGAVAARYRDVVDFYQVWQEPGWDSDAPPASYGLIYFSGYCDYQYLGLLRSAYQSIKAADPESFVSAAAMMNGITRSANDFHNYDVLLSGGNLDVSMKVSANRDIVAERPMYFNYQGTWPGGNVELGVQTPNTTWYLAEGATHPGFEEWISIQNPQNTDATVNITYMFPGGGTQPQTVSVGAHSRYTVDVNAAVGPDKNVSAKVESSQPVVVERPMYFMYHGVYPGGSIGAGVTALSTEWFLAEGATHPGFEEWISLMNPGGSSANVKITYMFDGGGTQVQNVTMPPTSRETVLVNDIIGPNRDVSAMVESSQPIIAERPVYFNYQGKWPGGSTQFGATQADSSWFLSEGTTRNNGVDGQFDEWICIQNPGNATAEVDLTYMFTGGGTQAGHVSVPAHSRETVNVDEEVGDNQDVSVQLDSSQDIVVERATYYDYHNTHSGGDAELGCTAAGKEWYFAEGTTRSGFEEWLTLQNPNAADTAVTITYMFTDGTTQEQSVNLPPNSRTTVGVNRSLSMVNICDSLAIHPYDYPDYWAWYYNVLKDMCAAKGFAGKEIIVSEIGWPWGTMQEFSPEGQRQAIGEVGLGGLWGAGCRKIWVFEDIDIAPGTSPGNDYYGLYDYYGNPHPAWGEYKNWQTQLPDYGNKPNHFP
;
A
#
# COMPACT_ATOMS: atom_id res chain seq x y z
N MET A 1 -19.73 45.69 34.08
CA MET A 1 -18.40 45.82 33.44
C MET A 1 -17.32 45.31 34.38
N LYS A 2 -16.84 44.11 34.07
CA LYS A 2 -15.50 43.53 34.31
C LYS A 2 -15.63 42.09 33.74
N PRO A 3 -14.96 41.74 32.64
CA PRO A 3 -15.10 40.41 32.05
C PRO A 3 -14.36 39.39 32.90
N GLN A 4 -15.01 38.25 33.15
CA GLN A 4 -14.43 37.08 33.77
C GLN A 4 -13.53 36.37 32.74
N SER A 5 -12.23 36.61 32.79
CA SER A 5 -11.22 35.75 32.17
C SER A 5 -10.95 34.57 33.11
N GLY A 6 -11.87 33.61 33.11
CA GLY A 6 -11.70 32.31 33.75
C GLY A 6 -11.16 31.31 32.74
N GLY A 7 -9.84 31.37 32.50
CA GLY A 7 -9.10 30.42 31.67
C GLY A 7 -9.38 28.99 32.12
N MET A 8 -10.17 28.28 31.33
CA MET A 8 -10.63 26.95 31.63
C MET A 8 -9.51 25.95 31.27
N LYS A 9 -8.66 25.67 32.27
CA LYS A 9 -7.89 24.42 32.46
C LYS A 9 -7.05 23.96 31.25
N TRP A 10 -5.90 24.62 31.12
CA TRP A 10 -4.72 24.22 30.36
C TRP A 10 -3.92 23.03 30.95
N ILE A 11 -4.54 22.21 31.80
CA ILE A 11 -3.86 21.18 32.62
C ILE A 11 -3.49 19.91 31.81
N ALA A 12 -3.81 19.84 30.52
CA ALA A 12 -3.46 18.69 29.66
C ALA A 12 -2.14 18.87 28.88
N ARG A 13 -1.54 20.08 28.84
CA ARG A 13 -0.40 20.39 27.95
C ARG A 13 0.98 20.05 28.51
N ALA A 14 1.16 20.00 29.83
CA ALA A 14 2.47 19.68 30.45
C ALA A 14 2.64 18.19 30.83
N ALA A 15 1.55 17.42 30.90
CA ALA A 15 1.59 16.04 31.41
C ALA A 15 1.90 14.98 30.34
N LEU A 16 1.68 15.26 29.04
CA LEU A 16 1.94 14.29 27.97
C LEU A 16 3.40 14.29 27.48
N ALA A 17 4.01 15.46 27.29
CA ALA A 17 5.39 15.57 26.81
C ALA A 17 6.44 15.31 27.93
N ALA A 18 6.15 15.70 29.19
CA ALA A 18 7.04 15.40 30.31
C ALA A 18 6.98 13.92 30.76
N ALA A 19 5.89 13.21 30.46
CA ALA A 19 5.78 11.77 30.72
C ALA A 19 6.60 10.92 29.73
N LEU A 20 6.86 11.41 28.51
CA LEU A 20 7.70 10.74 27.51
C LEU A 20 9.07 10.42 28.10
N CYS A 21 9.79 11.43 28.56
CA CYS A 21 11.21 11.20 28.78
C CYS A 21 11.55 10.57 30.14
N SER A 22 10.84 10.93 31.22
CA SER A 22 11.10 10.33 32.54
C SER A 22 10.75 8.84 32.60
N ALA A 23 9.78 8.38 31.78
CA ALA A 23 9.48 6.94 31.63
C ALA A 23 10.48 6.22 30.71
N LEU A 24 10.97 6.89 29.66
CA LEU A 24 11.92 6.33 28.68
C LEU A 24 13.34 6.14 29.25
N ILE A 25 13.81 7.02 30.13
CA ILE A 25 15.14 6.90 30.74
C ILE A 25 15.24 5.71 31.72
N ALA A 26 14.14 5.31 32.36
CA ALA A 26 14.11 4.12 33.20
C ALA A 26 14.40 2.83 32.40
N ALA A 27 14.05 2.78 31.11
CA ALA A 27 14.37 1.67 30.22
C ALA A 27 15.82 1.71 29.70
N VAL A 28 16.34 2.92 29.46
CA VAL A 28 17.73 3.15 29.03
C VAL A 28 18.76 2.68 30.07
N ALA A 29 18.40 2.68 31.36
CA ALA A 29 19.26 2.19 32.46
C ALA A 29 19.42 0.65 32.50
N ILE A 30 18.66 -0.10 31.69
CA ILE A 30 18.60 -1.59 31.74
C ILE A 30 19.12 -2.24 30.45
N SER A 31 19.38 -1.47 29.39
CA SER A 31 19.90 -1.97 28.11
C SER A 31 21.43 -2.04 28.11
N PRO A 32 22.04 -3.14 27.62
CA PRO A 32 23.50 -3.24 27.55
C PRO A 32 24.08 -2.16 26.63
N ALA A 33 25.25 -1.62 26.99
CA ALA A 33 25.95 -0.65 26.18
C ALA A 33 26.27 -1.23 24.78
N PRO A 34 25.99 -0.52 23.68
CA PRO A 34 26.35 -0.97 22.35
C PRO A 34 27.88 -0.94 22.15
N LYS A 35 28.35 -1.76 21.21
CA LYS A 35 29.78 -1.89 20.87
C LYS A 35 30.34 -0.52 20.42
N GLU A 36 31.55 -0.18 20.89
CA GLU A 36 32.25 1.10 20.67
C GLU A 36 32.39 1.56 19.19
N GLY A 37 32.10 0.69 18.21
CA GLY A 37 32.10 1.01 16.78
C GLY A 37 30.81 1.62 16.21
N SER A 38 29.82 1.95 17.05
CA SER A 38 28.49 2.47 16.64
C SER A 38 28.32 3.99 16.73
N LYS A 39 29.35 4.72 17.19
CA LYS A 39 29.33 6.18 17.29
C LYS A 39 29.62 6.80 15.94
N GLY A 40 28.69 7.61 15.43
CA GLY A 40 28.89 8.38 14.19
C GLY A 40 30.11 9.30 14.32
N GLY A 41 30.94 9.36 13.29
CA GLY A 41 32.07 10.28 13.27
C GLY A 41 31.60 11.73 13.29
N VAL A 42 32.24 12.58 14.11
CA VAL A 42 31.95 14.01 14.17
C VAL A 42 32.49 14.66 12.89
N VAL A 43 31.61 15.08 12.00
CA VAL A 43 31.93 16.04 10.94
C VAL A 43 31.53 17.41 11.44
N SER A 44 32.44 18.38 11.41
CA SER A 44 32.11 19.76 11.81
C SER A 44 31.07 20.35 10.85
N ILE A 45 30.10 21.10 11.38
CA ILE A 45 29.06 21.76 10.56
C ILE A 45 29.67 22.63 9.46
N GLN A 46 30.86 23.18 9.70
CA GLN A 46 31.61 23.98 8.72
C GLN A 46 31.90 23.22 7.43
N LYS A 47 32.10 21.89 7.51
CA LYS A 47 32.28 21.04 6.35
C LYS A 47 30.93 20.73 5.67
N ALA A 48 29.85 20.59 6.43
CA ALA A 48 28.49 20.42 5.90
C ALA A 48 28.00 21.68 5.17
N LEU A 49 28.41 22.86 5.65
CA LEU A 49 28.06 24.18 5.11
C LEU A 49 29.14 24.75 4.15
N ALA A 50 30.03 23.94 3.60
CA ALA A 50 31.14 24.41 2.76
C ALA A 50 30.73 25.03 1.39
N GLY A 51 29.43 25.14 1.10
CA GLY A 51 28.86 25.74 -0.10
C GLY A 51 28.09 27.04 0.18
N ASP A 52 27.65 27.73 -0.88
CA ASP A 52 26.73 28.85 -0.78
C ASP A 52 25.29 28.34 -0.81
N PHE A 53 24.56 28.56 0.28
CA PHE A 53 23.17 28.17 0.44
C PHE A 53 22.23 29.38 0.48
N SER A 54 22.73 30.58 0.17
CA SER A 54 21.88 31.77 0.05
C SER A 54 20.91 31.58 -1.12
N GLY A 55 19.61 31.66 -0.84
CA GLY A 55 18.55 31.44 -1.84
C GLY A 55 18.17 29.97 -2.11
N ALA A 56 18.59 29.02 -1.26
CA ALA A 56 18.14 27.63 -1.36
C ALA A 56 16.61 27.50 -1.23
N GLY A 57 16.01 26.67 -2.11
CA GLY A 57 14.60 26.26 -2.02
C GLY A 57 14.35 25.42 -0.76
N LEU A 58 13.08 25.28 -0.34
CA LEU A 58 12.71 24.65 0.94
C LEU A 58 13.36 23.26 1.17
N ALA A 59 13.47 22.45 0.12
CA ALA A 59 14.10 21.13 0.18
C ALA A 59 15.59 21.17 0.57
N ASP A 60 16.31 22.23 0.21
CA ASP A 60 17.77 22.33 0.35
C ASP A 60 18.21 23.19 1.54
N ARG A 61 17.26 23.78 2.28
CA ARG A 61 17.55 24.62 3.44
C ARG A 61 18.10 23.81 4.62
N TYR A 62 19.06 24.42 5.32
CA TYR A 62 19.58 24.00 6.61
C TYR A 62 18.88 24.77 7.74
N LEU A 63 18.03 24.10 8.51
CA LEU A 63 17.14 24.74 9.47
C LEU A 63 17.38 24.19 10.88
N LEU A 64 17.67 25.10 11.82
CA LEU A 64 17.52 24.83 13.25
C LEU A 64 16.28 25.58 13.73
N GLY A 65 15.25 24.83 14.11
CA GLY A 65 14.00 25.36 14.61
C GLY A 65 13.79 25.11 16.08
N LEU A 66 12.81 25.80 16.63
CA LEU A 66 12.37 25.67 18.01
C LEU A 66 10.88 25.32 18.02
N PHE A 67 10.54 24.33 18.83
CA PHE A 67 9.17 24.03 19.19
C PHE A 67 8.78 24.86 20.43
N SER A 68 7.57 25.41 20.43
CA SER A 68 6.95 26.05 21.59
C SER A 68 5.51 25.55 21.70
N GLY A 69 5.06 25.31 22.93
CA GLY A 69 3.67 24.96 23.21
C GLY A 69 2.72 26.13 22.96
N ASP A 70 3.16 27.35 23.24
CA ASP A 70 2.43 28.60 23.05
C ASP A 70 3.40 29.80 22.96
N PHE A 71 3.79 30.23 21.78
CA PHE A 71 4.66 31.41 21.59
C PHE A 71 4.06 32.68 22.17
N THR A 72 2.73 32.77 22.25
CA THR A 72 2.05 33.94 22.79
C THR A 72 2.28 34.05 24.29
N ASP A 73 2.05 32.96 25.03
CA ASP A 73 2.06 32.97 26.49
C ASP A 73 3.39 32.51 27.07
N ASP A 74 4.15 31.65 26.38
CA ASP A 74 5.45 31.13 26.81
C ASP A 74 6.57 32.06 26.34
N LEU A 75 6.92 32.03 25.04
CA LEU A 75 8.09 32.74 24.55
C LEU A 75 7.99 34.25 24.77
N LYS A 76 6.89 34.89 24.37
CA LYS A 76 6.78 36.35 24.44
C LYS A 76 6.65 36.92 25.85
N THR A 77 6.16 36.13 26.80
CA THR A 77 6.00 36.57 28.19
C THR A 77 7.30 36.41 28.97
N HIS A 78 8.01 35.30 28.73
CA HIS A 78 9.14 34.90 29.55
C HIS A 78 10.49 35.30 28.94
N TYR A 79 10.57 35.53 27.62
CA TYR A 79 11.83 35.86 26.96
C TYR A 79 11.97 37.37 26.82
N PRO A 80 13.16 37.92 27.08
CA PRO A 80 13.42 39.31 26.74
C PRO A 80 13.38 39.47 25.21
N ALA A 81 12.74 40.54 24.72
CA ALA A 81 12.55 40.78 23.29
C ALA A 81 13.86 40.84 22.47
N SER A 82 15.00 41.07 23.13
CA SER A 82 16.32 40.99 22.51
C SER A 82 16.73 39.59 22.06
N GLU A 83 16.08 38.55 22.58
CA GLU A 83 16.38 37.14 22.27
C GLU A 83 15.50 36.59 21.14
N TRP A 84 14.35 37.23 20.86
CA TRP A 84 13.41 36.81 19.82
C TRP A 84 14.04 36.61 18.43
N PRO A 85 14.96 37.47 17.94
CA PRO A 85 15.54 37.30 16.60
C PRO A 85 16.41 36.03 16.43
N TRP A 86 16.74 35.33 17.51
CA TRP A 86 17.47 34.05 17.43
C TRP A 86 16.56 32.88 17.10
N VAL A 87 15.27 32.99 17.36
CA VAL A 87 14.30 32.01 16.89
C VAL A 87 13.97 32.36 15.45
N ARG A 88 14.59 31.65 14.51
CA ARG A 88 14.40 31.88 13.07
C ARG A 88 13.43 30.89 12.43
N ASN A 89 13.18 29.73 13.05
CA ASN A 89 12.28 28.72 12.50
C ASN A 89 11.40 28.18 13.63
N ALA A 90 10.08 28.22 13.45
CA ALA A 90 9.13 27.78 14.46
C ALA A 90 8.45 26.48 14.04
N ARG A 91 8.11 25.65 15.03
CA ARG A 91 7.17 24.54 14.88
C ARG A 91 5.98 24.75 15.81
N LEU A 92 4.78 24.61 15.28
CA LEU A 92 3.51 24.83 15.98
C LEU A 92 2.56 23.65 15.77
N PHE A 93 1.67 23.42 16.73
CA PHE A 93 0.61 22.41 16.60
C PHE A 93 -0.69 22.99 16.05
N VAL A 94 -1.32 22.21 15.19
CA VAL A 94 -2.66 22.44 14.66
C VAL A 94 -3.56 21.32 15.16
N ASN A 95 -4.38 21.61 16.16
CA ASN A 95 -5.25 20.63 16.79
C ASN A 95 -6.63 20.60 16.12
N TRP A 96 -6.93 19.50 15.43
CA TRP A 96 -8.17 19.38 14.65
C TRP A 96 -9.43 19.61 15.50
N LYS A 97 -9.52 18.96 16.66
CA LYS A 97 -10.67 19.11 17.55
C LYS A 97 -10.88 20.55 18.01
N LEU A 98 -9.82 21.28 18.37
CA LEU A 98 -9.97 22.66 18.84
C LEU A 98 -10.43 23.61 17.72
N ILE A 99 -9.93 23.39 16.52
CA ILE A 99 -10.22 24.25 15.37
C ILE A 99 -11.59 23.93 14.78
N GLU A 100 -12.00 22.67 14.69
CA GLU A 100 -13.24 22.26 14.03
C GLU A 100 -14.26 21.62 14.99
N GLN A 101 -14.34 22.11 16.23
CA GLN A 101 -15.30 21.60 17.23
C GLN A 101 -16.77 21.89 16.89
N GLY A 102 -17.05 22.92 16.09
CA GLY A 102 -18.42 23.38 15.78
C GLY A 102 -19.20 22.45 14.84
N GLY A 103 -18.57 21.40 14.32
CA GLY A 103 -19.09 20.57 13.23
C GLY A 103 -18.28 20.78 11.94
N LYS A 104 -18.47 19.87 10.97
CA LYS A 104 -17.76 19.92 9.68
C LYS A 104 -17.91 21.30 9.01
N GLY A 105 -16.81 21.90 8.60
CA GLY A 105 -16.71 23.22 7.97
C GLY A 105 -16.86 24.41 8.92
N HIS A 106 -17.04 24.18 10.23
CA HIS A 106 -17.20 25.25 11.23
C HIS A 106 -15.90 25.46 12.02
N TYR A 107 -15.00 26.23 11.41
CA TYR A 107 -13.66 26.48 11.93
C TYR A 107 -13.59 27.67 12.90
N ALA A 108 -12.86 27.49 14.01
CA ALA A 108 -12.53 28.47 15.03
C ALA A 108 -11.03 28.81 14.97
N TRP A 109 -10.66 29.64 14.00
CA TRP A 109 -9.25 29.93 13.68
C TRP A 109 -8.52 30.80 14.70
N SER A 110 -9.24 31.59 15.52
CA SER A 110 -8.66 32.70 16.28
C SER A 110 -7.44 32.33 17.14
N SER A 111 -7.45 31.16 17.78
CA SER A 111 -6.31 30.73 18.60
C SER A 111 -5.07 30.43 17.76
N LEU A 112 -5.24 29.78 16.61
CA LEU A 112 -4.13 29.47 15.71
C LEU A 112 -3.66 30.72 14.95
N ASP A 113 -4.58 31.60 14.54
CA ASP A 113 -4.24 32.88 13.92
C ASP A 113 -3.38 33.73 14.88
N GLN A 114 -3.74 33.76 16.16
CA GLN A 114 -2.99 34.47 17.19
C GLN A 114 -1.59 33.87 17.34
N GLU A 115 -1.49 32.55 17.35
CA GLU A 115 -0.23 31.83 17.52
C GLU A 115 0.71 32.01 16.32
N ILE A 116 0.19 31.88 15.10
CA ILE A 116 0.91 32.19 13.85
C ILE A 116 1.42 33.63 13.88
N ASN A 117 0.56 34.58 14.23
CA ASN A 117 0.95 35.98 14.31
C ASN A 117 1.96 36.25 15.42
N SER A 118 1.90 35.48 16.52
CA SER A 118 2.91 35.54 17.56
C SER A 118 4.26 35.08 17.06
N ALA A 119 4.30 33.95 16.35
CA ALA A 119 5.49 33.42 15.71
C ALA A 119 6.05 34.42 14.66
N LEU A 120 5.23 34.91 13.73
CA LEU A 120 5.65 35.83 12.66
C LEU A 120 6.25 37.14 13.19
N SER A 121 5.74 37.64 14.32
CA SER A 121 6.25 38.88 14.92
C SER A 121 7.69 38.78 15.44
N LEU A 122 8.26 37.58 15.52
CA LEU A 122 9.67 37.36 15.87
C LEU A 122 10.62 37.62 14.69
N GLY A 123 10.09 37.68 13.46
CA GLY A 123 10.89 37.77 12.23
C GLY A 123 11.43 36.41 11.79
N LEU A 124 10.55 35.40 11.71
CA LEU A 124 10.91 34.03 11.33
C LEU A 124 11.24 33.90 9.84
N ASN A 125 12.14 32.98 9.52
CA ASN A 125 12.43 32.51 8.17
C ASN A 125 11.45 31.43 7.72
N ASN A 126 11.07 30.51 8.63
CA ASN A 126 10.19 29.39 8.31
C ASN A 126 9.21 29.03 9.43
N ILE A 127 8.05 28.50 9.06
CA ILE A 127 7.07 27.89 9.97
C ILE A 127 6.77 26.46 9.54
N MET A 128 6.80 25.54 10.51
CA MET A 128 6.25 24.19 10.39
C MET A 128 4.98 24.05 11.21
N LEU A 129 3.91 23.56 10.57
CA LEU A 129 2.67 23.18 11.24
C LEU A 129 2.55 21.66 11.33
N THR A 130 2.49 21.14 12.55
CA THR A 130 2.14 19.75 12.80
C THR A 130 0.63 19.64 12.94
N ILE A 131 -0.03 19.12 11.89
CA ILE A 131 -1.48 18.91 11.86
C ILE A 131 -1.79 17.59 12.53
N SER A 132 -2.47 17.63 13.69
CA SER A 132 -2.67 16.47 14.54
C SER A 132 -4.09 16.37 15.08
N GLY A 133 -4.39 15.21 15.68
CA GLY A 133 -5.55 15.04 16.53
C GLY A 133 -5.46 15.83 17.86
N PRO A 134 -6.42 15.61 18.78
CA PRO A 134 -7.55 14.70 18.67
C PRO A 134 -8.49 14.99 17.48
N CYS A 135 -9.11 13.93 16.97
CA CYS A 135 -10.25 14.04 16.07
C CYS A 135 -11.44 14.72 16.79
N PRO A 136 -12.16 15.66 16.15
CA PRO A 136 -13.35 16.24 16.74
C PRO A 136 -14.42 15.17 16.97
N THR A 137 -15.28 15.37 17.97
CA THR A 137 -16.30 14.37 18.35
C THR A 137 -17.21 13.97 17.20
N TRP A 138 -17.52 14.89 16.27
CA TRP A 138 -18.36 14.60 15.12
C TRP A 138 -17.67 13.74 14.05
N ALA A 139 -16.33 13.73 13.97
CA ALA A 139 -15.55 12.95 13.00
C ALA A 139 -14.96 11.66 13.59
N THR A 140 -14.96 11.52 14.92
CA THR A 140 -14.37 10.37 15.64
C THR A 140 -15.00 9.06 15.17
N ASN A 141 -14.17 8.07 14.83
CA ASN A 141 -14.62 6.72 14.51
C ASN A 141 -14.92 5.92 15.80
N PRO A 142 -16.18 5.46 16.02
CA PRO A 142 -16.52 4.69 17.20
C PRO A 142 -15.83 3.31 17.26
N ASN A 143 -15.36 2.79 16.13
CA ASN A 143 -14.70 1.50 16.03
C ASN A 143 -13.20 1.54 16.34
N ASN A 144 -12.61 2.71 16.52
CA ASN A 144 -11.22 2.83 16.96
C ASN A 144 -11.04 2.18 18.34
N LEU A 145 -9.80 1.81 18.64
CA LEU A 145 -9.36 1.45 19.99
C LEU A 145 -9.51 2.67 20.93
N ASP A 146 -9.33 2.49 22.23
CA ASP A 146 -9.33 3.61 23.17
C ASP A 146 -7.92 4.23 23.30
N PRO A 147 -7.78 5.56 23.37
CA PRO A 147 -8.84 6.57 23.27
C PRO A 147 -9.26 6.83 21.80
N LYS A 148 -10.55 6.59 21.48
CA LYS A 148 -11.09 6.61 20.10
C LYS A 148 -10.78 7.86 19.28
N PHE A 149 -10.69 9.00 19.95
CA PHE A 149 -10.45 10.29 19.33
C PHE A 149 -8.99 10.49 18.87
N MET A 150 -8.07 9.57 19.19
CA MET A 150 -6.67 9.60 18.74
C MET A 150 -6.42 8.67 17.55
N GLY A 151 -7.43 8.02 17.00
CA GLY A 151 -7.30 7.19 15.80
C GLY A 151 -7.73 7.92 14.52
N VAL A 152 -7.79 7.18 13.41
CA VAL A 152 -8.30 7.66 12.13
C VAL A 152 -9.76 8.14 12.25
N PRO A 153 -10.20 9.18 11.50
CA PRO A 153 -11.60 9.58 11.50
C PRO A 153 -12.50 8.51 10.87
N LYS A 154 -13.81 8.64 11.07
CA LYS A 154 -14.80 7.74 10.45
C LYS A 154 -14.86 7.87 8.92
N LYS A 155 -14.34 8.97 8.37
CA LYS A 155 -14.24 9.27 6.93
C LYS A 155 -12.92 10.01 6.67
N MET A 156 -12.07 9.48 5.78
CA MET A 156 -10.79 10.14 5.47
C MET A 156 -10.98 11.49 4.76
N SER A 157 -12.08 11.67 4.02
CA SER A 157 -12.38 12.95 3.38
C SER A 157 -12.60 14.09 4.38
N ASP A 158 -13.10 13.80 5.59
CA ASP A 158 -13.24 14.84 6.63
C ASP A 158 -11.87 15.34 7.12
N TRP A 159 -10.86 14.46 7.17
CA TRP A 159 -9.47 14.83 7.48
C TRP A 159 -8.81 15.57 6.32
N ALA A 160 -9.01 15.11 5.09
CA ALA A 160 -8.52 15.79 3.88
C ALA A 160 -9.05 17.22 3.80
N ASP A 161 -10.35 17.44 4.01
CA ASP A 161 -10.97 18.76 4.00
C ASP A 161 -10.33 19.69 5.05
N PHE A 162 -10.05 19.17 6.26
CA PHE A 162 -9.39 19.93 7.31
C PHE A 162 -7.94 20.29 6.96
N CYS A 163 -7.13 19.32 6.51
CA CYS A 163 -5.75 19.55 6.10
C CYS A 163 -5.66 20.56 4.95
N GLY A 164 -6.52 20.42 3.94
CA GLY A 164 -6.62 21.38 2.84
C GLY A 164 -7.04 22.77 3.30
N ALA A 165 -7.97 22.89 4.26
CA ALA A 165 -8.38 24.18 4.83
C ALA A 165 -7.25 24.87 5.60
N VAL A 166 -6.47 24.11 6.37
CA VAL A 166 -5.27 24.62 7.07
C VAL A 166 -4.25 25.14 6.06
N ALA A 167 -3.92 24.35 5.04
CA ALA A 167 -2.96 24.74 4.02
C ALA A 167 -3.43 25.97 3.23
N ALA A 168 -4.68 25.97 2.76
CA ALA A 168 -5.25 27.09 2.02
C ALA A 168 -5.23 28.40 2.83
N ARG A 169 -5.44 28.30 4.15
CA ARG A 169 -5.42 29.47 5.04
C ARG A 169 -4.02 30.03 5.20
N TYR A 170 -3.01 29.20 5.43
CA TYR A 170 -1.69 29.67 5.87
C TYR A 170 -0.56 29.57 4.83
N ARG A 171 -0.84 29.17 3.59
CA ARG A 171 0.14 29.01 2.50
C ARG A 171 1.13 30.16 2.28
N ASP A 172 0.72 31.40 2.57
CA ASP A 172 1.58 32.57 2.35
C ASP A 172 2.67 32.73 3.44
N VAL A 173 2.52 32.03 4.57
CA VAL A 173 3.38 32.18 5.76
C VAL A 173 3.94 30.86 6.30
N VAL A 174 3.36 29.71 5.94
CA VAL A 174 3.80 28.37 6.35
C VAL A 174 4.58 27.70 5.22
N ASP A 175 5.64 26.99 5.57
CA ASP A 175 6.52 26.30 4.61
C ASP A 175 6.38 24.78 4.71
N PHE A 176 6.23 24.27 5.93
CA PHE A 176 6.24 22.85 6.23
C PHE A 176 4.93 22.42 6.88
N TYR A 177 4.36 21.31 6.41
CA TYR A 177 3.24 20.64 7.07
C TYR A 177 3.68 19.24 7.49
N GLN A 178 3.67 18.94 8.77
CA GLN A 178 3.86 17.58 9.28
C GLN A 178 2.48 16.96 9.53
N VAL A 179 2.26 15.77 8.97
CA VAL A 179 0.96 15.08 9.07
C VAL A 179 0.99 14.11 10.23
N TRP A 180 0.22 14.43 11.28
CA TRP A 180 0.15 13.76 12.57
C TRP A 180 1.37 13.98 13.49
N GLN A 181 1.24 13.54 14.74
CA GLN A 181 2.33 13.49 15.72
C GLN A 181 2.54 12.05 16.17
N GLU A 182 3.75 11.55 15.96
CA GLU A 182 4.22 10.26 16.51
C GLU A 182 3.27 9.07 16.32
N PRO A 183 2.80 8.78 15.10
CA PRO A 183 1.86 7.68 14.90
C PRO A 183 2.45 6.32 15.26
N GLY A 184 3.78 6.18 15.31
CA GLY A 184 4.43 4.94 15.75
C GLY A 184 4.27 4.61 17.24
N TRP A 185 3.80 5.57 18.04
CA TRP A 185 3.36 5.34 19.42
C TRP A 185 1.87 5.01 19.41
N ASP A 186 1.60 3.87 18.80
CA ASP A 186 0.26 3.37 18.53
C ASP A 186 -0.25 2.48 19.67
N SER A 187 -1.30 1.71 19.42
CA SER A 187 -1.99 0.96 20.48
C SER A 187 -1.30 -0.33 20.91
N ASP A 188 -0.32 -0.81 20.15
CA ASP A 188 0.47 -2.00 20.45
C ASP A 188 1.98 -1.74 20.58
N ALA A 189 2.44 -0.50 20.34
CA ALA A 189 3.78 -0.08 20.72
C ALA A 189 4.05 -0.29 22.24
N PRO A 190 5.29 -0.61 22.64
CA PRO A 190 5.67 -0.76 24.05
C PRO A 190 5.19 0.35 25.00
N PRO A 191 5.22 1.66 24.62
CA PRO A 191 4.71 2.75 25.46
C PRO A 191 3.21 2.66 25.80
N ALA A 192 2.39 1.97 25.00
CA ALA A 192 0.96 1.83 25.23
C ALA A 192 0.66 1.14 26.58
N SER A 193 1.54 0.25 27.05
CA SER A 193 1.45 -0.38 28.37
C SER A 193 1.51 0.60 29.56
N TYR A 194 2.03 1.81 29.32
CA TYR A 194 2.07 2.92 30.28
C TYR A 194 0.98 3.98 30.02
N GLY A 195 0.04 3.71 29.10
CA GLY A 195 -1.03 4.63 28.73
C GLY A 195 -0.60 5.76 27.79
N LEU A 196 0.60 5.68 27.19
CA LEU A 196 1.11 6.64 26.22
C LEU A 196 0.73 6.17 24.80
N ILE A 197 -0.35 6.74 24.26
CA ILE A 197 -0.87 6.41 22.92
C ILE A 197 -1.10 7.72 22.16
N TYR A 198 -0.34 7.94 21.09
CA TYR A 198 -0.49 9.08 20.17
C TYR A 198 -1.26 8.72 18.91
N PHE A 199 -1.45 7.42 18.65
CA PHE A 199 -2.28 6.92 17.58
C PHE A 199 -3.13 5.73 18.04
N SER A 200 -4.43 5.94 18.19
CA SER A 200 -5.34 4.89 18.63
C SER A 200 -5.74 4.00 17.45
N GLY A 201 -4.81 3.13 17.08
CA GLY A 201 -4.84 2.27 15.91
C GLY A 201 -3.54 1.48 15.78
N TYR A 202 -3.24 1.05 14.56
CA TYR A 202 -1.96 0.42 14.19
C TYR A 202 -1.29 1.28 13.11
N CYS A 203 -0.09 1.79 13.40
CA CYS A 203 0.60 2.75 12.54
C CYS A 203 0.87 2.16 11.14
N ASP A 204 1.37 0.94 11.11
CA ASP A 204 1.75 0.21 9.91
C ASP A 204 0.57 -0.18 9.00
N TYR A 205 -0.66 -0.08 9.49
CA TYR A 205 -1.88 -0.40 8.73
C TYR A 205 -2.71 0.84 8.36
N GLN A 206 -2.84 1.80 9.28
CA GLN A 206 -3.87 2.86 9.14
C GLN A 206 -3.30 4.25 8.84
N TYR A 207 -2.02 4.48 9.12
CA TYR A 207 -1.44 5.82 9.00
C TYR A 207 -1.33 6.30 7.53
N LEU A 208 -1.08 5.40 6.58
CA LEU A 208 -0.94 5.79 5.17
C LEU A 208 -2.21 6.42 4.59
N GLY A 209 -3.40 6.00 5.03
CA GLY A 209 -4.66 6.65 4.64
C GLY A 209 -4.74 8.11 5.05
N LEU A 210 -4.35 8.41 6.30
CA LEU A 210 -4.26 9.79 6.81
C LEU A 210 -3.20 10.61 6.07
N LEU A 211 -2.02 10.04 5.86
CA LEU A 211 -0.93 10.73 5.16
C LEU A 211 -1.30 11.03 3.71
N ARG A 212 -1.82 10.04 2.98
CA ARG A 212 -2.21 10.14 1.57
C ARG A 212 -3.25 11.25 1.36
N SER A 213 -4.31 11.21 2.15
CA SER A 213 -5.41 12.18 2.05
C SER A 213 -5.00 13.61 2.46
N ALA A 214 -4.15 13.75 3.48
CA ALA A 214 -3.55 15.04 3.84
C ALA A 214 -2.60 15.55 2.75
N TYR A 215 -1.70 14.71 2.25
CA TYR A 215 -0.73 15.09 1.22
C TYR A 215 -1.41 15.63 -0.03
N GLN A 216 -2.40 14.90 -0.55
CA GLN A 216 -3.17 15.32 -1.73
C GLN A 216 -3.90 16.64 -1.52
N SER A 217 -4.60 16.80 -0.39
CA SER A 217 -5.38 18.01 -0.09
C SER A 217 -4.49 19.23 0.19
N ILE A 218 -3.37 19.05 0.89
CA ILE A 218 -2.38 20.11 1.14
C ILE A 218 -1.74 20.53 -0.18
N LYS A 219 -1.25 19.59 -1.00
CA LYS A 219 -0.63 19.92 -2.30
C LYS A 219 -1.60 20.58 -3.27
N ALA A 220 -2.89 20.26 -3.21
CA ALA A 220 -3.90 20.95 -4.00
C ALA A 220 -4.11 22.42 -3.55
N ALA A 221 -4.00 22.70 -2.25
CA ALA A 221 -4.20 24.04 -1.68
C ALA A 221 -2.93 24.90 -1.72
N ASP A 222 -1.78 24.27 -1.56
CA ASP A 222 -0.44 24.87 -1.45
C ASP A 222 0.62 23.97 -2.13
N PRO A 223 0.75 24.04 -3.47
CA PRO A 223 1.64 23.17 -4.25
C PRO A 223 3.12 23.31 -3.91
N GLU A 224 3.54 24.49 -3.43
CA GLU A 224 4.93 24.83 -3.12
C GLU A 224 5.34 24.41 -1.71
N SER A 225 4.38 24.02 -0.87
CA SER A 225 4.65 23.55 0.49
C SER A 225 5.46 22.26 0.53
N PHE A 226 6.11 22.03 1.66
CA PHE A 226 6.83 20.80 1.95
C PHE A 226 6.08 19.97 3.00
N VAL A 227 5.61 18.78 2.61
CA VAL A 227 4.77 17.92 3.45
C VAL A 227 5.57 16.75 4.00
N SER A 228 5.74 16.69 5.32
CA SER A 228 6.43 15.60 6.00
C SER A 228 5.46 14.57 6.55
N ALA A 229 5.80 13.30 6.42
CA ALA A 229 5.27 12.27 7.31
C ALA A 229 5.70 12.57 8.78
N ALA A 230 4.92 12.08 9.74
CA ALA A 230 5.28 12.10 11.15
C ALA A 230 6.38 11.07 11.50
N ALA A 231 6.95 11.21 12.70
CA ALA A 231 7.94 10.26 13.22
C ALA A 231 7.27 8.95 13.64
N MET A 232 7.71 7.82 13.09
CA MET A 232 7.04 6.52 13.23
C MET A 232 7.81 5.49 14.07
N MET A 233 8.86 5.92 14.78
CA MET A 233 9.53 5.01 15.71
C MET A 233 8.55 4.51 16.76
N ASN A 234 8.57 3.21 17.04
CA ASN A 234 7.70 2.58 18.05
C ASN A 234 8.45 2.27 19.36
N GLY A 235 9.75 2.57 19.43
CA GLY A 235 10.59 2.35 20.59
C GLY A 235 11.94 3.07 20.46
N ILE A 236 12.74 3.02 21.52
CA ILE A 236 14.11 3.58 21.59
C ILE A 236 15.11 2.57 22.17
N THR A 237 14.93 1.31 21.84
CA THR A 237 15.74 0.19 22.37
C THR A 237 17.11 0.06 21.70
N ARG A 238 17.40 0.91 20.71
CA ARG A 238 18.59 0.88 19.84
C ARG A 238 18.63 -0.38 19.00
N SER A 239 17.48 -0.80 18.50
CA SER A 239 17.35 -2.03 17.72
C SER A 239 16.61 -1.77 16.42
N ALA A 240 16.75 -2.69 15.46
CA ALA A 240 16.00 -2.64 14.21
C ALA A 240 14.48 -2.66 14.44
N ASN A 241 14.01 -3.25 15.55
CA ASN A 241 12.59 -3.31 15.88
C ASN A 241 11.98 -1.92 16.12
N ASP A 242 12.78 -0.95 16.57
CA ASP A 242 12.34 0.45 16.75
C ASP A 242 11.88 1.08 15.42
N PHE A 243 12.32 0.53 14.30
CA PHE A 243 12.05 1.01 12.94
C PHE A 243 11.02 0.16 12.18
N HIS A 244 10.35 -0.79 12.84
CA HIS A 244 9.41 -1.71 12.20
C HIS A 244 8.38 -1.00 11.30
N ASN A 245 7.76 0.07 11.80
CA ASN A 245 6.81 0.86 11.03
C ASN A 245 7.43 1.48 9.77
N TYR A 246 8.67 1.98 9.83
CA TYR A 246 9.36 2.45 8.62
C TYR A 246 9.62 1.31 7.64
N ASP A 247 10.03 0.14 8.12
CA ASP A 247 10.34 -0.98 7.24
C ASP A 247 9.11 -1.43 6.44
N VAL A 248 7.96 -1.57 7.11
CA VAL A 248 6.68 -1.92 6.49
C VAL A 248 6.24 -0.82 5.51
N LEU A 249 6.15 0.43 5.98
CA LEU A 249 5.55 1.52 5.21
C LEU A 249 6.44 1.99 4.04
N LEU A 250 7.77 1.91 4.16
CA LEU A 250 8.69 2.16 3.04
C LEU A 250 8.61 1.07 1.98
N SER A 251 8.21 -0.16 2.35
CA SER A 251 7.96 -1.25 1.40
C SER A 251 6.58 -1.14 0.72
N GLY A 252 5.76 -0.15 1.13
CA GLY A 252 4.37 -0.03 0.71
C GLY A 252 3.51 -1.18 1.22
N GLY A 253 3.90 -1.78 2.35
CA GLY A 253 3.27 -2.99 2.89
C GLY A 253 1.96 -2.73 3.65
N ASN A 254 1.27 -3.82 3.98
CA ASN A 254 0.06 -3.85 4.82
C ASN A 254 -1.14 -3.06 4.25
N LEU A 255 -1.30 -3.01 2.93
CA LEU A 255 -2.46 -2.41 2.28
C LEU A 255 -3.27 -3.46 1.53
N ASP A 256 -4.59 -3.33 1.59
CA ASP A 256 -5.48 -3.97 0.62
C ASP A 256 -5.77 -2.97 -0.48
N VAL A 257 -5.59 -3.39 -1.73
CA VAL A 257 -5.65 -2.51 -2.89
C VAL A 257 -6.46 -3.14 -4.02
N SER A 258 -7.11 -2.28 -4.79
CA SER A 258 -7.72 -2.63 -6.07
C SER A 258 -7.24 -1.60 -7.08
N MET A 259 -7.25 -1.95 -8.36
CA MET A 259 -6.69 -1.08 -9.41
C MET A 259 -7.72 -0.76 -10.47
N LYS A 260 -7.66 0.46 -10.97
CA LYS A 260 -8.24 0.88 -12.25
C LYS A 260 -7.10 1.42 -13.11
N VAL A 261 -6.93 0.87 -14.30
CA VAL A 261 -5.92 1.29 -15.27
C VAL A 261 -6.64 1.99 -16.42
N SER A 262 -6.27 3.24 -16.69
CA SER A 262 -6.82 4.04 -17.79
C SER A 262 -5.71 4.42 -18.75
N ALA A 263 -5.94 4.29 -20.06
CA ALA A 263 -4.94 4.56 -21.10
C ALA A 263 -5.50 5.47 -22.21
N ASN A 264 -4.62 6.23 -22.86
CA ASN A 264 -5.02 7.06 -24.01
C ASN A 264 -5.16 6.26 -25.34
N ARG A 265 -4.71 5.01 -25.36
CA ARG A 265 -4.80 4.03 -26.47
C ARG A 265 -5.11 2.65 -25.89
N ASP A 266 -5.50 1.73 -26.76
CA ASP A 266 -5.85 0.37 -26.36
C ASP A 266 -4.59 -0.39 -25.93
N ILE A 267 -4.62 -0.95 -24.73
CA ILE A 267 -3.55 -1.75 -24.12
C ILE A 267 -4.14 -3.05 -23.60
N VAL A 268 -3.30 -3.98 -23.16
CA VAL A 268 -3.72 -5.16 -22.38
C VAL A 268 -3.05 -5.10 -21.02
N ALA A 269 -3.79 -5.47 -19.97
CA ALA A 269 -3.29 -5.44 -18.61
C ALA A 269 -3.60 -6.76 -17.88
N GLU A 270 -2.57 -7.35 -17.31
CA GLU A 270 -2.64 -8.49 -16.38
C GLU A 270 -1.91 -8.16 -15.09
N ARG A 271 -2.21 -8.92 -14.04
CA ARG A 271 -1.63 -8.74 -12.72
C ARG A 271 -1.06 -10.06 -12.21
N PRO A 272 0.26 -10.27 -12.31
CA PRO A 272 0.93 -11.33 -11.56
C PRO A 272 1.04 -10.96 -10.09
N MET A 273 0.70 -11.91 -9.22
CA MET A 273 0.87 -11.83 -7.78
C MET A 273 1.56 -13.10 -7.28
N TYR A 274 2.61 -12.94 -6.49
CA TYR A 274 3.30 -14.04 -5.81
C TYR A 274 3.10 -13.89 -4.32
N PHE A 275 2.86 -15.00 -3.63
CA PHE A 275 2.54 -14.96 -2.21
C PHE A 275 3.04 -16.17 -1.44
N ASN A 276 3.30 -15.97 -0.15
CA ASN A 276 3.40 -17.01 0.85
C ASN A 276 2.29 -16.82 1.89
N TYR A 277 1.12 -17.36 1.57
CA TYR A 277 -0.08 -17.17 2.38
C TYR A 277 0.08 -17.82 3.76
N GLN A 278 -0.27 -17.09 4.80
CA GLN A 278 -0.04 -17.46 6.22
C GLN A 278 1.41 -17.87 6.53
N GLY A 279 2.38 -17.46 5.71
CA GLY A 279 3.79 -17.83 5.84
C GLY A 279 4.09 -19.30 5.55
N THR A 280 3.13 -20.10 5.08
CA THR A 280 3.32 -21.53 4.84
C THR A 280 2.80 -22.05 3.50
N TRP A 281 1.98 -21.29 2.77
CA TRP A 281 1.42 -21.69 1.48
C TRP A 281 2.00 -20.80 0.37
N PRO A 282 3.20 -21.13 -0.15
CA PRO A 282 3.74 -20.44 -1.31
C PRO A 282 2.89 -20.69 -2.56
N GLY A 283 2.83 -19.70 -3.42
CA GLY A 283 2.16 -19.77 -4.71
C GLY A 283 2.14 -18.41 -5.39
N GLY A 284 1.22 -18.28 -6.33
CA GLY A 284 1.03 -17.08 -7.12
C GLY A 284 0.00 -17.33 -8.22
N ASN A 285 -0.41 -16.28 -8.89
CA ASN A 285 -1.42 -16.30 -9.92
C ASN A 285 -1.21 -15.09 -10.85
N VAL A 286 -1.61 -15.23 -12.11
CA VAL A 286 -1.81 -14.10 -13.01
C VAL A 286 -3.31 -13.95 -13.22
N GLU A 287 -3.78 -12.70 -13.21
CA GLU A 287 -5.18 -12.41 -13.54
C GLU A 287 -5.24 -11.40 -14.70
N LEU A 288 -6.08 -11.66 -15.70
CA LEU A 288 -6.46 -10.69 -16.72
C LEU A 288 -7.43 -9.64 -16.15
N GLY A 289 -7.14 -8.35 -16.36
CA GLY A 289 -8.05 -7.30 -15.91
C GLY A 289 -9.40 -7.36 -16.62
N VAL A 290 -10.47 -6.95 -15.94
CA VAL A 290 -11.78 -6.83 -16.60
C VAL A 290 -11.92 -5.44 -17.22
N GLN A 291 -12.50 -5.33 -18.42
CA GLN A 291 -12.59 -4.04 -19.12
C GLN A 291 -13.76 -3.15 -18.67
N THR A 292 -14.81 -3.73 -18.08
CA THR A 292 -16.00 -3.00 -17.67
C THR A 292 -16.56 -3.46 -16.32
N PRO A 293 -16.82 -2.55 -15.38
CA PRO A 293 -17.60 -2.85 -14.18
C PRO A 293 -19.03 -3.23 -14.55
N ASN A 294 -19.66 -4.13 -13.78
CA ASN A 294 -20.99 -4.66 -14.04
C ASN A 294 -21.81 -4.77 -12.75
N THR A 295 -23.13 -4.88 -12.88
CA THR A 295 -24.06 -5.06 -11.76
C THR A 295 -24.34 -6.54 -11.45
N THR A 296 -23.88 -7.47 -12.29
CA THR A 296 -24.05 -8.91 -12.06
C THR A 296 -22.78 -9.67 -12.45
N TRP A 297 -22.33 -10.53 -11.54
CA TRP A 297 -21.13 -11.35 -11.68
C TRP A 297 -21.41 -12.78 -11.22
N TYR A 298 -20.69 -13.74 -11.79
CA TYR A 298 -20.82 -15.16 -11.48
C TYR A 298 -19.43 -15.78 -11.26
N LEU A 299 -19.35 -16.71 -10.30
CA LEU A 299 -18.15 -17.44 -9.89
C LEU A 299 -18.55 -18.92 -9.73
N ALA A 300 -18.06 -19.82 -10.58
CA ALA A 300 -18.52 -21.22 -10.66
C ALA A 300 -17.73 -22.20 -9.76
N GLU A 301 -16.44 -21.96 -9.58
CA GLU A 301 -15.61 -22.65 -8.58
C GLU A 301 -15.80 -22.06 -7.17
N GLY A 302 -15.36 -22.81 -6.16
CA GLY A 302 -15.28 -22.37 -4.78
C GLY A 302 -15.34 -23.54 -3.81
N ALA A 303 -14.59 -23.45 -2.71
CA ALA A 303 -14.46 -24.51 -1.73
C ALA A 303 -14.15 -23.98 -0.33
N THR A 304 -14.81 -24.55 0.68
CA THR A 304 -14.54 -24.29 2.11
C THR A 304 -14.12 -25.57 2.85
N HIS A 305 -13.53 -26.52 2.12
CA HIS A 305 -12.99 -27.76 2.68
C HIS A 305 -11.75 -27.49 3.55
N PRO A 306 -11.36 -28.43 4.43
CA PRO A 306 -10.10 -28.33 5.15
C PRO A 306 -8.93 -28.12 4.19
N GLY A 307 -8.14 -27.06 4.45
CA GLY A 307 -7.04 -26.66 3.58
C GLY A 307 -7.43 -25.72 2.44
N PHE A 308 -8.64 -25.16 2.42
CA PHE A 308 -9.06 -24.11 1.50
C PHE A 308 -9.54 -22.86 2.25
N GLU A 309 -9.11 -21.70 1.79
CA GLU A 309 -9.62 -20.39 2.19
C GLU A 309 -10.03 -19.58 0.96
N GLU A 310 -11.32 -19.32 0.83
CA GLU A 310 -11.93 -18.60 -0.28
C GLU A 310 -12.39 -17.21 0.16
N TRP A 311 -12.12 -16.22 -0.69
CA TRP A 311 -12.61 -14.87 -0.53
C TRP A 311 -13.29 -14.35 -1.79
N ILE A 312 -14.15 -13.35 -1.62
CA ILE A 312 -14.71 -12.58 -2.74
C ILE A 312 -14.33 -11.11 -2.55
N SER A 313 -13.56 -10.58 -3.47
CA SER A 313 -13.12 -9.21 -3.49
C SER A 313 -13.91 -8.37 -4.47
N ILE A 314 -14.35 -7.21 -4.00
CA ILE A 314 -15.29 -6.34 -4.71
C ILE A 314 -14.71 -4.94 -4.74
N GLN A 315 -14.46 -4.43 -5.94
CA GLN A 315 -14.09 -3.03 -6.16
C GLN A 315 -15.31 -2.22 -6.57
N ASN A 316 -15.49 -1.06 -5.95
CA ASN A 316 -16.46 -0.07 -6.37
C ASN A 316 -15.76 1.17 -6.93
N PRO A 317 -15.61 1.29 -8.26
CA PRO A 317 -14.99 2.45 -8.89
C PRO A 317 -15.95 3.66 -9.02
N GLN A 318 -17.16 3.57 -8.45
CA GLN A 318 -18.18 4.61 -8.58
C GLN A 318 -18.05 5.69 -7.49
N ASN A 319 -18.70 6.84 -7.74
CA ASN A 319 -18.76 7.97 -6.81
C ASN A 319 -19.77 7.78 -5.65
N THR A 320 -20.47 6.65 -5.58
CA THR A 320 -21.49 6.36 -4.56
C THR A 320 -21.32 4.94 -4.05
N ASP A 321 -21.67 4.73 -2.78
CA ASP A 321 -21.65 3.41 -2.15
C ASP A 321 -22.51 2.39 -2.92
N ALA A 322 -22.03 1.16 -2.99
CA ALA A 322 -22.70 0.02 -3.62
C ALA A 322 -23.21 -0.93 -2.53
N THR A 323 -24.52 -1.19 -2.51
CA THR A 323 -25.07 -2.37 -1.84
C THR A 323 -24.93 -3.58 -2.76
N VAL A 324 -24.30 -4.65 -2.26
CA VAL A 324 -23.98 -5.88 -3.00
C VAL A 324 -24.64 -7.07 -2.32
N ASN A 325 -25.39 -7.86 -3.07
CA ASN A 325 -26.04 -9.10 -2.65
C ASN A 325 -25.33 -10.29 -3.29
N ILE A 326 -24.85 -11.21 -2.46
CA ILE A 326 -24.18 -12.43 -2.85
C ILE A 326 -25.15 -13.58 -2.60
N THR A 327 -25.38 -14.42 -3.60
CA THR A 327 -26.11 -15.69 -3.48
C THR A 327 -25.14 -16.83 -3.71
N TYR A 328 -24.79 -17.52 -2.62
CA TYR A 328 -24.02 -18.75 -2.66
C TYR A 328 -24.92 -19.90 -3.13
N MET A 329 -24.43 -20.74 -4.04
CA MET A 329 -25.13 -21.92 -4.54
C MET A 329 -24.30 -23.18 -4.33
N PHE A 330 -24.97 -24.25 -3.91
CA PHE A 330 -24.37 -25.52 -3.52
C PHE A 330 -24.79 -26.66 -4.46
N PRO A 331 -24.08 -27.80 -4.45
CA PRO A 331 -24.55 -29.01 -5.12
C PRO A 331 -25.97 -29.40 -4.71
N GLY A 332 -26.77 -29.86 -5.66
CA GLY A 332 -28.17 -30.24 -5.43
C GLY A 332 -29.18 -29.08 -5.34
N GLY A 333 -28.75 -27.81 -5.46
CA GLY A 333 -29.64 -26.65 -5.63
C GLY A 333 -29.94 -25.83 -4.37
N GLY A 334 -29.25 -26.09 -3.25
CA GLY A 334 -29.35 -25.25 -2.05
C GLY A 334 -28.67 -23.89 -2.25
N THR A 335 -29.17 -22.84 -1.59
CA THR A 335 -28.58 -21.49 -1.67
C THR A 335 -28.50 -20.80 -0.31
N GLN A 336 -27.61 -19.81 -0.19
CA GLN A 336 -27.48 -18.94 0.98
C GLN A 336 -27.18 -17.48 0.55
N PRO A 337 -27.92 -16.48 1.05
CA PRO A 337 -27.68 -15.08 0.72
C PRO A 337 -26.76 -14.37 1.74
N GLN A 338 -26.05 -13.35 1.28
CA GLN A 338 -25.32 -12.36 2.09
C GLN A 338 -25.42 -10.97 1.44
N THR A 339 -25.46 -9.91 2.25
CA THR A 339 -25.43 -8.53 1.77
C THR A 339 -24.26 -7.78 2.41
N VAL A 340 -23.52 -7.04 1.60
CA VAL A 340 -22.43 -6.15 2.04
C VAL A 340 -22.57 -4.77 1.42
N SER A 341 -21.87 -3.79 2.00
CA SER A 341 -21.79 -2.42 1.46
C SER A 341 -20.33 -2.13 1.09
N VAL A 342 -20.11 -1.61 -0.11
CA VAL A 342 -18.79 -1.21 -0.61
C VAL A 342 -18.79 0.29 -0.84
N GLY A 343 -17.91 1.03 -0.16
CA GLY A 343 -17.85 2.49 -0.26
C GLY A 343 -17.51 2.98 -1.67
N ALA A 344 -17.83 4.23 -1.99
CA ALA A 344 -17.35 4.87 -3.21
C ALA A 344 -15.81 4.85 -3.31
N HIS A 345 -15.26 4.62 -4.49
CA HIS A 345 -13.80 4.56 -4.76
C HIS A 345 -13.02 3.69 -3.78
N SER A 346 -13.59 2.55 -3.41
CA SER A 346 -13.03 1.64 -2.40
C SER A 346 -13.19 0.20 -2.82
N ARG A 347 -12.60 -0.69 -2.02
CA ARG A 347 -12.78 -2.14 -2.14
C ARG A 347 -13.26 -2.76 -0.83
N TYR A 348 -13.81 -3.96 -0.93
CA TYR A 348 -14.21 -4.80 0.19
C TYR A 348 -13.98 -6.27 -0.12
N THR A 349 -13.53 -7.05 0.86
CA THR A 349 -13.29 -8.50 0.72
C THR A 349 -14.17 -9.27 1.71
N VAL A 350 -14.84 -10.30 1.20
CA VAL A 350 -15.70 -11.22 1.98
C VAL A 350 -14.94 -12.51 2.26
N ASP A 351 -14.91 -12.93 3.52
CA ASP A 351 -14.52 -14.28 3.95
C ASP A 351 -15.66 -15.27 3.64
N VAL A 352 -15.48 -16.13 2.63
CA VAL A 352 -16.52 -17.09 2.23
C VAL A 352 -16.61 -18.25 3.22
N ASN A 353 -15.47 -18.72 3.76
CA ASN A 353 -15.43 -19.78 4.77
C ASN A 353 -16.26 -19.40 6.00
N ALA A 354 -16.13 -18.17 6.50
CA ALA A 354 -16.94 -17.66 7.60
C ALA A 354 -18.42 -17.49 7.20
N ALA A 355 -18.70 -17.14 5.95
CA ALA A 355 -20.06 -16.91 5.47
C ALA A 355 -20.88 -18.21 5.38
N VAL A 356 -20.35 -19.26 4.74
CA VAL A 356 -21.13 -20.48 4.41
C VAL A 356 -20.81 -21.68 5.30
N GLY A 357 -19.76 -21.59 6.12
CA GLY A 357 -19.28 -22.67 6.97
C GLY A 357 -18.41 -23.69 6.24
N PRO A 358 -17.87 -24.69 6.97
CA PRO A 358 -16.91 -25.65 6.42
C PRO A 358 -17.56 -26.69 5.51
N ASP A 359 -16.71 -27.40 4.77
CA ASP A 359 -17.02 -28.60 3.97
C ASP A 359 -18.05 -28.36 2.85
N LYS A 360 -17.93 -27.22 2.13
CA LYS A 360 -18.79 -26.88 1.00
C LYS A 360 -18.00 -26.80 -0.30
N ASN A 361 -18.59 -27.33 -1.38
CA ASN A 361 -18.36 -26.79 -2.72
C ASN A 361 -19.34 -25.63 -2.90
N VAL A 362 -18.86 -24.46 -3.26
CA VAL A 362 -19.65 -23.23 -3.31
C VAL A 362 -19.40 -22.51 -4.64
N SER A 363 -20.44 -21.91 -5.18
CA SER A 363 -20.39 -20.98 -6.31
C SER A 363 -21.14 -19.73 -5.90
N ALA A 364 -20.89 -18.59 -6.51
CA ALA A 364 -21.50 -17.33 -6.11
C ALA A 364 -22.08 -16.56 -7.29
N LYS A 365 -23.30 -16.04 -7.12
CA LYS A 365 -23.86 -14.97 -7.94
C LYS A 365 -23.80 -13.67 -7.15
N VAL A 366 -23.19 -12.63 -7.70
CA VAL A 366 -23.06 -11.32 -7.06
C VAL A 366 -23.88 -10.29 -7.83
N GLU A 367 -24.79 -9.61 -7.14
CA GLU A 367 -25.67 -8.58 -7.70
C GLU A 367 -25.47 -7.25 -6.96
N SER A 368 -25.26 -6.16 -7.68
CA SER A 368 -24.94 -4.85 -7.10
C SER A 368 -25.87 -3.75 -7.56
N SER A 369 -26.13 -2.80 -6.66
CA SER A 369 -26.85 -1.55 -6.96
C SER A 369 -26.04 -0.55 -7.81
N GLN A 370 -24.73 -0.77 -7.95
CA GLN A 370 -23.82 0.02 -8.78
C GLN A 370 -22.92 -0.91 -9.61
N PRO A 371 -22.41 -0.48 -10.78
CA PRO A 371 -21.40 -1.25 -11.51
C PRO A 371 -20.12 -1.40 -10.67
N VAL A 372 -19.83 -2.62 -10.24
CA VAL A 372 -18.65 -3.03 -9.44
C VAL A 372 -17.81 -4.02 -10.24
N VAL A 373 -16.63 -4.36 -9.74
CA VAL A 373 -15.77 -5.43 -10.26
C VAL A 373 -15.59 -6.48 -9.18
N VAL A 374 -15.58 -7.76 -9.56
CA VAL A 374 -15.55 -8.89 -8.63
C VAL A 374 -14.48 -9.89 -9.05
N GLU A 375 -13.63 -10.27 -8.09
CA GLU A 375 -12.64 -11.34 -8.21
C GLU A 375 -12.76 -12.30 -7.00
N ARG A 376 -12.30 -13.54 -7.18
CA ARG A 376 -12.28 -14.56 -6.14
C ARG A 376 -10.86 -15.09 -5.94
N PRO A 377 -10.12 -14.62 -4.92
CA PRO A 377 -8.92 -15.32 -4.48
C PRO A 377 -9.29 -16.56 -3.67
N MET A 378 -8.55 -17.64 -3.91
CA MET A 378 -8.56 -18.85 -3.11
C MET A 378 -7.11 -19.21 -2.78
N TYR A 379 -6.85 -19.56 -1.52
CA TYR A 379 -5.57 -20.09 -1.08
C TYR A 379 -5.79 -21.49 -0.54
N PHE A 380 -4.87 -22.41 -0.84
CA PHE A 380 -5.07 -23.80 -0.48
C PHE A 380 -3.79 -24.57 -0.16
N MET A 381 -3.97 -25.65 0.60
CA MET A 381 -3.05 -26.75 0.77
C MET A 381 -3.75 -28.03 0.30
N TYR A 382 -3.78 -28.23 -1.03
CA TYR A 382 -4.51 -29.32 -1.65
C TYR A 382 -3.90 -30.68 -1.27
N HIS A 383 -4.75 -31.63 -0.88
CA HIS A 383 -4.38 -32.92 -0.28
C HIS A 383 -3.39 -32.84 0.90
N GLY A 384 -3.25 -31.68 1.55
CA GLY A 384 -2.26 -31.48 2.62
C GLY A 384 -0.82 -31.38 2.13
N VAL A 385 -0.57 -31.33 0.81
CA VAL A 385 0.78 -31.42 0.22
C VAL A 385 1.07 -30.43 -0.91
N TYR A 386 0.05 -29.89 -1.58
CA TYR A 386 0.23 -28.92 -2.67
C TYR A 386 -0.24 -27.54 -2.20
N PRO A 387 0.68 -26.70 -1.67
CA PRO A 387 0.36 -25.30 -1.42
C PRO A 387 0.09 -24.59 -2.74
N GLY A 388 -0.75 -23.56 -2.70
CA GLY A 388 -0.96 -22.67 -3.82
C GLY A 388 -2.10 -21.69 -3.57
N GLY A 389 -2.50 -21.02 -4.63
CA GLY A 389 -3.69 -20.22 -4.67
C GLY A 389 -4.00 -19.79 -6.09
N SER A 390 -5.22 -19.36 -6.32
CA SER A 390 -5.70 -18.88 -7.61
C SER A 390 -6.56 -17.66 -7.35
N ILE A 391 -6.49 -16.69 -8.26
CA ILE A 391 -7.41 -15.57 -8.30
C ILE A 391 -8.11 -15.69 -9.64
N GLY A 392 -9.43 -15.49 -9.64
CA GLY A 392 -10.25 -15.57 -10.85
C GLY A 392 -11.21 -14.38 -10.90
N ALA A 393 -11.23 -13.63 -11.99
CA ALA A 393 -12.28 -12.65 -12.24
C ALA A 393 -13.64 -13.34 -12.35
N GLY A 394 -14.67 -12.68 -11.80
CA GLY A 394 -16.04 -13.10 -12.07
C GLY A 394 -16.38 -12.89 -13.54
N VAL A 395 -17.29 -13.70 -14.05
CA VAL A 395 -17.83 -13.53 -15.41
C VAL A 395 -19.17 -12.77 -15.37
N THR A 396 -19.43 -11.96 -16.38
CA THR A 396 -20.62 -11.07 -16.42
C THR A 396 -21.75 -11.58 -17.30
N ALA A 397 -21.51 -12.64 -18.07
CA ALA A 397 -22.48 -13.23 -18.98
C ALA A 397 -22.53 -14.75 -18.84
N LEU A 398 -23.74 -15.30 -18.94
CA LEU A 398 -23.96 -16.74 -19.04
C LEU A 398 -23.85 -17.17 -20.50
N SER A 399 -23.37 -18.39 -20.75
CA SER A 399 -23.29 -18.96 -22.10
C SER A 399 -23.78 -20.40 -22.13
N THR A 400 -24.26 -20.84 -23.30
CA THR A 400 -24.53 -22.25 -23.59
C THR A 400 -23.31 -22.97 -24.15
N GLU A 401 -22.23 -22.25 -24.45
CA GLU A 401 -20.98 -22.78 -24.98
C GLU A 401 -19.79 -22.15 -24.24
N TRP A 402 -18.84 -22.99 -23.80
CA TRP A 402 -17.61 -22.59 -23.15
C TRP A 402 -16.42 -23.41 -23.67
N PHE A 403 -15.25 -22.80 -23.74
CA PHE A 403 -14.01 -23.39 -24.25
C PHE A 403 -12.88 -23.23 -23.23
N LEU A 404 -12.12 -24.30 -23.01
CA LEU A 404 -11.01 -24.36 -22.06
C LEU A 404 -9.81 -24.94 -22.81
N ALA A 405 -8.79 -24.14 -23.07
CA ALA A 405 -7.74 -24.46 -24.04
C ALA A 405 -6.54 -25.23 -23.45
N GLU A 406 -6.22 -25.01 -22.17
CA GLU A 406 -5.22 -25.78 -21.44
C GLU A 406 -5.88 -26.95 -20.68
N GLY A 407 -5.06 -27.89 -20.20
CA GLY A 407 -5.49 -29.05 -19.42
C GLY A 407 -4.53 -30.23 -19.54
N ALA A 408 -4.42 -31.00 -18.47
CA ALA A 408 -3.53 -32.16 -18.39
C ALA A 408 -3.96 -33.19 -17.33
N THR A 409 -3.78 -34.46 -17.66
CA THR A 409 -3.93 -35.60 -16.73
C THR A 409 -2.63 -36.39 -16.56
N HIS A 410 -1.49 -35.73 -16.76
CA HIS A 410 -0.16 -36.30 -16.52
C HIS A 410 0.05 -36.64 -15.04
N PRO A 411 1.03 -37.51 -14.71
CA PRO A 411 1.36 -37.81 -13.33
C PRO A 411 1.65 -36.52 -12.54
N GLY A 412 0.93 -36.34 -11.44
CA GLY A 412 1.02 -35.13 -10.62
C GLY A 412 0.01 -34.05 -10.97
N PHE A 413 -0.89 -34.24 -11.95
CA PHE A 413 -1.97 -33.31 -12.29
C PHE A 413 -3.34 -33.89 -11.96
N GLU A 414 -4.20 -33.07 -11.34
CA GLU A 414 -5.63 -33.33 -11.17
C GLU A 414 -6.43 -32.15 -11.70
N GLU A 415 -7.14 -32.38 -12.80
CA GLU A 415 -7.96 -31.40 -13.47
C GLU A 415 -9.45 -31.62 -13.16
N TRP A 416 -10.14 -30.53 -12.93
CA TRP A 416 -11.55 -30.48 -12.64
C TRP A 416 -12.26 -29.53 -13.61
N ILE A 417 -13.55 -29.76 -13.86
CA ILE A 417 -14.43 -28.79 -14.51
C ILE A 417 -15.58 -28.48 -13.57
N SER A 418 -15.69 -27.22 -13.17
CA SER A 418 -16.79 -26.71 -12.36
C SER A 418 -17.80 -25.96 -13.18
N LEU A 419 -19.06 -26.28 -12.91
CA LEU A 419 -20.20 -25.77 -13.63
C LEU A 419 -21.13 -25.05 -12.65
N MET A 420 -21.66 -23.90 -13.06
CA MET A 420 -22.70 -23.17 -12.32
C MET A 420 -23.96 -23.03 -13.16
N ASN A 421 -25.09 -23.45 -12.61
CA ASN A 421 -26.41 -23.19 -13.17
C ASN A 421 -27.15 -22.18 -12.29
N PRO A 422 -27.06 -20.87 -12.59
CA PRO A 422 -27.79 -19.85 -11.84
C PRO A 422 -29.27 -19.77 -12.23
N GLY A 423 -29.70 -20.52 -13.24
CA GLY A 423 -31.06 -20.49 -13.78
C GLY A 423 -32.06 -21.28 -12.94
N GLY A 424 -33.35 -20.99 -13.15
CA GLY A 424 -34.46 -21.68 -12.50
C GLY A 424 -34.86 -23.03 -13.14
N SER A 425 -34.11 -23.51 -14.14
CA SER A 425 -34.38 -24.76 -14.87
C SER A 425 -33.16 -25.69 -14.82
N SER A 426 -33.39 -26.99 -14.93
CA SER A 426 -32.30 -27.97 -15.02
C SER A 426 -31.50 -27.79 -16.32
N ALA A 427 -30.18 -27.90 -16.25
CA ALA A 427 -29.27 -27.81 -17.39
C ALA A 427 -28.70 -29.21 -17.72
N ASN A 428 -28.76 -29.61 -18.98
CA ASN A 428 -28.06 -30.79 -19.49
C ASN A 428 -26.82 -30.32 -20.23
N VAL A 429 -25.66 -30.76 -19.74
CA VAL A 429 -24.34 -30.31 -20.17
C VAL A 429 -23.61 -31.47 -20.83
N LYS A 430 -23.02 -31.21 -21.99
CA LYS A 430 -22.15 -32.12 -22.74
C LYS A 430 -20.75 -31.51 -22.78
N ILE A 431 -19.78 -32.21 -22.21
CA ILE A 431 -18.37 -31.83 -22.22
C ILE A 431 -17.67 -32.69 -23.26
N THR A 432 -17.04 -32.07 -24.25
CA THR A 432 -16.23 -32.70 -25.30
C THR A 432 -14.76 -32.39 -25.03
N TYR A 433 -14.00 -33.42 -24.67
CA TYR A 433 -12.55 -33.35 -24.48
C TYR A 433 -11.86 -33.56 -25.83
N MET A 434 -10.89 -32.72 -26.18
CA MET A 434 -10.08 -32.79 -27.40
C MET A 434 -8.60 -32.96 -27.04
N PHE A 435 -7.91 -33.86 -27.74
CA PHE A 435 -6.53 -34.26 -27.42
C PHE A 435 -5.52 -33.71 -28.42
N ASP A 436 -4.26 -33.63 -27.99
CA ASP A 436 -3.12 -33.43 -28.89
C ASP A 436 -3.05 -34.56 -29.94
N GLY A 437 -2.68 -34.21 -31.18
CA GLY A 437 -2.68 -35.12 -32.33
C GLY A 437 -4.07 -35.56 -32.82
N GLY A 438 -5.14 -35.06 -32.20
CA GLY A 438 -6.54 -35.27 -32.56
C GLY A 438 -7.29 -36.37 -31.78
N GLY A 439 -8.60 -36.45 -32.01
CA GLY A 439 -9.51 -37.35 -31.32
C GLY A 439 -10.22 -36.71 -30.13
N THR A 440 -11.39 -37.26 -29.77
CA THR A 440 -12.27 -36.66 -28.76
C THR A 440 -12.91 -37.68 -27.84
N GLN A 441 -13.30 -37.26 -26.63
CA GLN A 441 -14.13 -38.03 -25.71
C GLN A 441 -15.27 -37.16 -25.15
N VAL A 442 -16.42 -37.74 -24.85
CA VAL A 442 -17.61 -37.00 -24.38
C VAL A 442 -18.06 -37.47 -23.00
N GLN A 443 -18.48 -36.52 -22.17
CA GLN A 443 -19.16 -36.73 -20.91
C GLN A 443 -20.45 -35.90 -20.85
N ASN A 444 -21.49 -36.44 -20.20
CA ASN A 444 -22.72 -35.71 -19.95
C ASN A 444 -22.94 -35.51 -18.44
N VAL A 445 -23.41 -34.32 -18.06
CA VAL A 445 -23.73 -33.91 -16.70
C VAL A 445 -25.13 -33.28 -16.69
N THR A 446 -25.93 -33.54 -15.65
CA THR A 446 -27.22 -32.86 -15.45
C THR A 446 -27.13 -32.06 -14.16
N MET A 447 -27.46 -30.77 -14.24
CA MET A 447 -27.42 -29.85 -13.12
C MET A 447 -28.83 -29.40 -12.73
N PRO A 448 -29.22 -29.50 -11.44
CA PRO A 448 -30.45 -28.89 -10.94
C PRO A 448 -30.50 -27.36 -11.17
N PRO A 449 -31.69 -26.73 -11.01
CA PRO A 449 -31.80 -25.28 -10.89
C PRO A 449 -30.96 -24.74 -9.72
N THR A 450 -30.44 -23.51 -9.87
CA THR A 450 -29.71 -22.76 -8.81
C THR A 450 -28.67 -23.61 -8.09
N SER A 451 -27.84 -24.33 -8.85
CA SER A 451 -26.89 -25.30 -8.32
C SER A 451 -25.51 -25.16 -8.97
N ARG A 452 -24.55 -25.88 -8.41
CA ARG A 452 -23.25 -26.11 -9.03
C ARG A 452 -22.89 -27.59 -9.06
N GLU A 453 -22.01 -28.00 -9.97
CA GLU A 453 -21.49 -29.37 -10.06
C GLU A 453 -20.02 -29.34 -10.48
N THR A 454 -19.20 -30.26 -9.96
CA THR A 454 -17.79 -30.44 -10.40
C THR A 454 -17.60 -31.83 -10.98
N VAL A 455 -16.77 -31.93 -12.01
CA VAL A 455 -16.31 -33.19 -12.60
C VAL A 455 -14.80 -33.32 -12.44
N LEU A 456 -14.32 -34.50 -12.00
CA LEU A 456 -12.90 -34.86 -12.09
C LEU A 456 -12.59 -35.38 -13.49
N VAL A 457 -11.75 -34.66 -14.25
CA VAL A 457 -11.43 -35.01 -15.65
C VAL A 457 -10.57 -36.28 -15.72
N ASN A 458 -9.66 -36.47 -14.77
CA ASN A 458 -8.77 -37.64 -14.70
C ASN A 458 -9.53 -38.98 -14.70
N ASP A 459 -10.65 -39.07 -13.98
CA ASP A 459 -11.48 -40.27 -13.90
C ASP A 459 -12.18 -40.62 -15.23
N ILE A 460 -12.27 -39.64 -16.13
CA ILE A 460 -13.06 -39.74 -17.34
C ILE A 460 -12.17 -40.10 -18.53
N ILE A 461 -11.08 -39.35 -18.75
CA ILE A 461 -10.22 -39.53 -19.93
C ILE A 461 -8.99 -40.41 -19.68
N GLY A 462 -8.71 -40.71 -18.41
CA GLY A 462 -7.53 -41.48 -18.00
C GLY A 462 -6.23 -40.66 -17.97
N PRO A 463 -5.10 -41.28 -17.58
CA PRO A 463 -3.85 -40.58 -17.33
C PRO A 463 -3.03 -40.31 -18.60
N ASN A 464 -2.05 -39.41 -18.48
CA ASN A 464 -1.04 -39.06 -19.49
C ASN A 464 -1.61 -38.44 -20.77
N ARG A 465 -2.46 -37.43 -20.64
CA ARG A 465 -3.01 -36.68 -21.76
C ARG A 465 -2.88 -35.19 -21.52
N ASP A 466 -2.50 -34.47 -22.56
CA ASP A 466 -2.86 -33.05 -22.70
C ASP A 466 -4.29 -32.98 -23.24
N VAL A 467 -5.11 -32.11 -22.68
CA VAL A 467 -6.54 -32.03 -22.97
C VAL A 467 -7.01 -30.59 -23.02
N SER A 468 -7.93 -30.32 -23.95
CA SER A 468 -8.77 -29.11 -23.94
C SER A 468 -10.23 -29.56 -23.87
N ALA A 469 -11.13 -28.69 -23.45
CA ALA A 469 -12.55 -29.01 -23.32
C ALA A 469 -13.45 -27.99 -24.04
N MET A 470 -14.55 -28.49 -24.60
CA MET A 470 -15.68 -27.69 -25.06
C MET A 470 -16.92 -28.11 -24.28
N VAL A 471 -17.59 -27.18 -23.62
CA VAL A 471 -18.77 -27.41 -22.79
C VAL A 471 -19.99 -26.84 -23.50
N GLU A 472 -20.95 -27.68 -23.84
CA GLU A 472 -22.23 -27.30 -24.44
C GLU A 472 -23.37 -27.57 -23.46
N SER A 473 -24.31 -26.63 -23.31
CA SER A 473 -25.40 -26.74 -22.33
C SER A 473 -26.76 -26.40 -22.90
N SER A 474 -27.80 -27.11 -22.43
CA SER A 474 -29.19 -26.81 -22.78
C SER A 474 -29.74 -25.54 -22.12
N GLN A 475 -29.02 -24.94 -21.17
CA GLN A 475 -29.34 -23.67 -20.50
C GLN A 475 -28.08 -22.81 -20.37
N PRO A 476 -28.18 -21.47 -20.29
CA PRO A 476 -27.01 -20.64 -19.99
C PRO A 476 -26.42 -20.96 -18.61
N ILE A 477 -25.14 -21.33 -18.59
CA ILE A 477 -24.36 -21.71 -17.41
C ILE A 477 -23.02 -20.96 -17.39
N ILE A 478 -22.20 -21.17 -16.36
CA ILE A 478 -20.77 -20.85 -16.33
C ILE A 478 -19.96 -22.15 -16.26
N ALA A 479 -18.77 -22.17 -16.87
CA ALA A 479 -17.77 -23.21 -16.72
C ALA A 479 -16.40 -22.63 -16.33
N GLU A 480 -15.79 -23.22 -15.30
CA GLU A 480 -14.43 -22.93 -14.81
C GLU A 480 -13.63 -24.24 -14.71
N ARG A 481 -12.30 -24.15 -14.75
CA ARG A 481 -11.38 -25.29 -14.73
C ARG A 481 -10.32 -25.13 -13.65
N PRO A 482 -10.52 -25.77 -12.48
CA PRO A 482 -9.46 -25.94 -11.51
C PRO A 482 -8.47 -27.01 -11.95
N VAL A 483 -7.19 -26.74 -11.77
CA VAL A 483 -6.13 -27.74 -11.90
C VAL A 483 -5.24 -27.65 -10.68
N TYR A 484 -4.98 -28.79 -10.04
CA TYR A 484 -3.99 -28.90 -8.97
C TYR A 484 -2.85 -29.77 -9.46
N PHE A 485 -1.61 -29.34 -9.26
CA PHE A 485 -0.48 -30.00 -9.88
C PHE A 485 0.77 -30.02 -9.00
N ASN A 486 1.69 -30.93 -9.34
CA ASN A 486 3.10 -30.86 -8.99
C ASN A 486 3.95 -30.95 -10.25
N TYR A 487 4.21 -29.79 -10.85
CA TYR A 487 4.86 -29.67 -12.15
C TYR A 487 6.28 -30.21 -12.09
N GLN A 488 6.59 -31.17 -12.97
CA GLN A 488 7.86 -31.93 -13.02
C GLN A 488 8.27 -32.57 -11.67
N GLY A 489 7.33 -32.75 -10.73
CA GLY A 489 7.62 -33.21 -9.38
C GLY A 489 8.38 -32.19 -8.51
N LYS A 490 8.47 -30.92 -8.95
CA LYS A 490 9.25 -29.86 -8.30
C LYS A 490 8.37 -28.73 -7.78
N TRP A 491 7.41 -28.26 -8.57
CA TRP A 491 6.65 -27.06 -8.28
C TRP A 491 5.17 -27.42 -8.05
N PRO A 492 4.76 -27.63 -6.79
CA PRO A 492 3.36 -27.79 -6.46
C PRO A 492 2.61 -26.46 -6.66
N GLY A 493 1.35 -26.55 -7.03
CA GLY A 493 0.49 -25.39 -7.20
C GLY A 493 -0.92 -25.77 -7.62
N GLY A 494 -1.68 -24.76 -8.02
CA GLY A 494 -2.94 -24.95 -8.71
C GLY A 494 -3.48 -23.63 -9.27
N SER A 495 -4.33 -23.75 -10.27
CA SER A 495 -5.00 -22.63 -10.93
C SER A 495 -6.51 -22.90 -11.01
N THR A 496 -7.31 -21.86 -11.25
CA THR A 496 -8.71 -21.97 -11.68
C THR A 496 -8.98 -20.88 -12.71
N GLN A 497 -9.38 -21.30 -13.92
CA GLN A 497 -9.67 -20.37 -15.01
C GLN A 497 -11.09 -20.55 -15.55
N PHE A 498 -11.81 -19.46 -15.84
CA PHE A 498 -13.08 -19.53 -16.56
C PHE A 498 -12.86 -19.73 -18.06
N GLY A 499 -13.79 -20.42 -18.73
CA GLY A 499 -13.66 -20.66 -20.16
C GLY A 499 -13.96 -19.43 -21.02
N ALA A 500 -13.47 -19.43 -22.26
CA ALA A 500 -13.94 -18.50 -23.28
C ALA A 500 -15.37 -18.85 -23.71
N THR A 501 -16.20 -17.84 -23.99
CA THR A 501 -17.58 -18.06 -24.49
C THR A 501 -17.66 -18.17 -26.01
N GLN A 502 -16.57 -17.87 -26.71
CA GLN A 502 -16.41 -17.98 -28.15
C GLN A 502 -14.91 -18.12 -28.51
N ALA A 503 -14.64 -18.72 -29.65
CA ALA A 503 -13.32 -18.68 -30.27
C ALA A 503 -13.15 -17.39 -31.10
N ASP A 504 -11.91 -16.95 -31.32
CA ASP A 504 -11.57 -15.74 -32.08
C ASP A 504 -10.25 -15.92 -32.85
N SER A 505 -10.05 -15.06 -33.83
CA SER A 505 -8.88 -15.02 -34.71
C SER A 505 -7.72 -14.18 -34.15
N SER A 506 -7.93 -13.38 -33.09
CA SER A 506 -6.88 -12.56 -32.48
C SER A 506 -6.93 -12.64 -30.96
N TRP A 507 -5.77 -12.82 -30.32
CA TRP A 507 -5.63 -13.01 -28.88
C TRP A 507 -4.42 -12.27 -28.33
N PHE A 508 -4.52 -11.81 -27.09
CA PHE A 508 -3.47 -11.05 -26.40
C PHE A 508 -3.26 -11.55 -24.98
N LEU A 509 -2.00 -11.62 -24.58
CA LEU A 509 -1.50 -11.93 -23.24
C LEU A 509 -0.36 -10.94 -22.95
N SER A 510 -0.54 -10.09 -21.94
CA SER A 510 0.39 -9.03 -21.54
C SER A 510 1.49 -9.44 -20.55
N GLU A 511 1.26 -10.51 -19.79
CA GLU A 511 2.26 -11.20 -18.99
C GLU A 511 2.97 -12.30 -19.80
N GLY A 512 4.19 -12.59 -19.37
CA GLY A 512 5.06 -13.69 -19.73
C GLY A 512 6.49 -13.40 -19.26
N THR A 513 7.21 -14.45 -18.87
CA THR A 513 8.61 -14.39 -18.46
C THR A 513 9.30 -15.74 -18.57
N THR A 514 10.51 -15.74 -19.13
CA THR A 514 11.40 -16.90 -19.25
C THR A 514 12.61 -16.77 -18.31
N ARG A 515 12.47 -15.98 -17.22
CA ARG A 515 13.53 -15.77 -16.23
C ARG A 515 14.03 -17.09 -15.67
N ASN A 516 15.36 -17.24 -15.70
CA ASN A 516 16.08 -18.37 -15.16
C ASN A 516 17.43 -17.87 -14.64
N ASN A 517 17.44 -17.40 -13.39
CA ASN A 517 18.63 -16.88 -12.74
C ASN A 517 18.53 -16.97 -11.20
N GLY A 518 19.68 -16.82 -10.52
CA GLY A 518 19.76 -17.00 -9.07
C GLY A 518 19.10 -15.91 -8.21
N VAL A 519 18.56 -14.85 -8.81
CA VAL A 519 17.89 -13.75 -8.09
C VAL A 519 16.37 -13.86 -8.25
N ASP A 520 15.89 -13.95 -9.49
CA ASP A 520 14.47 -13.92 -9.81
C ASP A 520 13.82 -15.32 -9.73
N GLY A 521 14.63 -16.38 -9.81
CA GLY A 521 14.17 -17.77 -9.83
C GLY A 521 14.06 -18.35 -11.23
N GLN A 522 13.16 -19.31 -11.40
CA GLN A 522 12.93 -20.03 -12.66
C GLN A 522 11.45 -19.97 -13.07
N PHE A 523 11.20 -19.83 -14.37
CA PHE A 523 9.89 -19.85 -15.01
C PHE A 523 9.91 -20.78 -16.21
N ASP A 524 8.83 -21.52 -16.42
CA ASP A 524 8.52 -22.26 -17.65
C ASP A 524 7.16 -21.75 -18.16
N GLU A 525 7.10 -21.20 -19.37
CA GLU A 525 5.90 -20.60 -19.97
C GLU A 525 5.43 -21.33 -21.24
N TRP A 526 4.12 -21.53 -21.32
CA TRP A 526 3.48 -22.31 -22.37
C TRP A 526 2.24 -21.59 -22.93
N ILE A 527 2.11 -21.52 -24.25
CA ILE A 527 0.89 -21.04 -24.92
C ILE A 527 0.08 -22.23 -25.39
N CYS A 528 -1.11 -22.42 -24.83
CA CYS A 528 -2.03 -23.50 -25.12
C CYS A 528 -3.11 -23.01 -26.08
N ILE A 529 -3.23 -23.66 -27.24
CA ILE A 529 -4.10 -23.25 -28.33
C ILE A 529 -5.08 -24.37 -28.66
N GLN A 530 -6.37 -24.09 -28.54
CA GLN A 530 -7.45 -24.98 -28.96
C GLN A 530 -8.01 -24.53 -30.30
N ASN A 531 -8.16 -25.46 -31.24
CA ASN A 531 -8.87 -25.26 -32.49
C ASN A 531 -10.18 -26.06 -32.47
N PRO A 532 -11.31 -25.44 -32.10
CA PRO A 532 -12.61 -26.10 -32.14
C PRO A 532 -13.17 -26.25 -33.57
N GLY A 533 -12.56 -25.58 -34.55
CA GLY A 533 -13.01 -25.49 -35.93
C GLY A 533 -12.78 -26.77 -36.76
N ASN A 534 -13.32 -26.74 -37.98
CA ASN A 534 -13.30 -27.86 -38.92
C ASN A 534 -12.11 -27.83 -39.91
N ALA A 535 -11.21 -26.86 -39.78
CA ALA A 535 -10.03 -26.69 -40.63
C ALA A 535 -8.79 -26.40 -39.77
N THR A 536 -7.61 -26.71 -40.28
CA THR A 536 -6.35 -26.36 -39.62
C THR A 536 -6.24 -24.84 -39.46
N ALA A 537 -5.87 -24.40 -38.26
CA ALA A 537 -5.57 -23.01 -37.94
C ALA A 537 -4.06 -22.78 -38.05
N GLU A 538 -3.64 -21.97 -39.01
CA GLU A 538 -2.31 -21.38 -39.05
C GLU A 538 -2.29 -20.14 -38.14
N VAL A 539 -1.40 -20.13 -37.14
CA VAL A 539 -1.34 -19.12 -36.07
C VAL A 539 0.03 -18.47 -36.03
N ASP A 540 0.07 -17.16 -36.22
CA ASP A 540 1.27 -16.33 -36.09
C ASP A 540 1.34 -15.73 -34.68
N LEU A 541 2.50 -15.82 -34.04
CA LEU A 541 2.75 -15.25 -32.71
C LEU A 541 3.69 -14.04 -32.83
N THR A 542 3.35 -12.95 -32.17
CA THR A 542 4.20 -11.76 -32.03
C THR A 542 4.55 -11.56 -30.55
N TYR A 543 5.79 -11.90 -30.20
CA TYR A 543 6.36 -11.66 -28.88
C TYR A 543 6.82 -10.21 -28.77
N MET A 544 6.46 -9.49 -27.72
CA MET A 544 6.88 -8.10 -27.47
C MET A 544 7.61 -7.99 -26.12
N PHE A 545 8.75 -7.30 -26.12
CA PHE A 545 9.68 -7.27 -24.98
C PHE A 545 9.65 -5.94 -24.20
N THR A 546 10.28 -5.96 -23.03
CA THR A 546 10.46 -4.76 -22.19
C THR A 546 11.26 -3.68 -22.93
N GLY A 547 10.71 -2.46 -22.98
CA GLY A 547 11.35 -1.32 -23.67
C GLY A 547 11.15 -1.30 -25.19
N GLY A 548 10.46 -2.30 -25.75
CA GLY A 548 10.14 -2.43 -27.17
C GLY A 548 10.93 -3.52 -27.88
N GLY A 549 10.60 -3.72 -29.16
CA GLY A 549 11.15 -4.80 -29.99
C GLY A 549 10.27 -6.05 -29.98
N THR A 550 10.32 -6.80 -31.08
CA THR A 550 9.44 -7.96 -31.28
C THR A 550 10.17 -9.15 -31.89
N GLN A 551 9.67 -10.35 -31.62
CA GLN A 551 10.04 -11.59 -32.28
C GLN A 551 8.79 -12.29 -32.82
N ALA A 552 8.92 -12.93 -33.99
CA ALA A 552 7.83 -13.70 -34.61
C ALA A 552 7.99 -15.20 -34.33
N GLY A 553 6.87 -15.88 -34.10
CA GLY A 553 6.74 -17.33 -34.02
C GLY A 553 5.55 -17.82 -34.85
N HIS A 554 5.41 -19.14 -35.03
CA HIS A 554 4.34 -19.72 -35.83
C HIS A 554 4.01 -21.16 -35.41
N VAL A 555 2.73 -21.52 -35.43
CA VAL A 555 2.26 -22.90 -35.18
C VAL A 555 1.00 -23.22 -36.00
N SER A 556 0.90 -24.48 -36.47
CA SER A 556 -0.30 -24.99 -37.16
C SER A 556 -1.07 -25.91 -36.22
N VAL A 557 -2.36 -25.62 -35.99
CA VAL A 557 -3.24 -26.38 -35.07
C VAL A 557 -4.29 -27.12 -35.89
N PRO A 558 -4.27 -28.46 -35.99
CA PRO A 558 -5.27 -29.22 -36.74
C PRO A 558 -6.72 -28.98 -36.28
N ALA A 559 -7.69 -29.37 -37.12
CA ALA A 559 -9.11 -29.26 -36.79
C ALA A 559 -9.48 -30.16 -35.60
N HIS A 560 -10.31 -29.65 -34.68
CA HIS A 560 -10.75 -30.35 -33.47
C HIS A 560 -9.60 -30.93 -32.62
N SER A 561 -8.53 -30.16 -32.48
CA SER A 561 -7.36 -30.53 -31.68
C SER A 561 -6.85 -29.35 -30.85
N ARG A 562 -5.79 -29.60 -30.11
CA ARG A 562 -5.01 -28.58 -29.39
C ARG A 562 -3.53 -28.72 -29.70
N GLU A 563 -2.78 -27.64 -29.50
CA GLU A 563 -1.32 -27.59 -29.56
C GLU A 563 -0.77 -26.74 -28.40
N THR A 564 0.50 -26.94 -28.03
CA THR A 564 1.20 -26.12 -27.02
C THR A 564 2.52 -25.59 -27.58
N VAL A 565 2.80 -24.31 -27.39
CA VAL A 565 4.09 -23.67 -27.72
C VAL A 565 4.90 -23.45 -26.45
N ASN A 566 6.17 -23.85 -26.44
CA ASN A 566 7.13 -23.55 -25.37
C ASN A 566 7.75 -22.17 -25.60
N VAL A 567 7.43 -21.19 -24.75
CA VAL A 567 7.90 -19.80 -24.94
C VAL A 567 9.39 -19.68 -24.64
N ASP A 568 9.90 -20.40 -23.65
CA ASP A 568 11.32 -20.43 -23.29
C ASP A 568 12.22 -20.84 -24.45
N GLU A 569 11.79 -21.85 -25.23
CA GLU A 569 12.51 -22.29 -26.42
C GLU A 569 12.45 -21.28 -27.57
N GLU A 570 11.33 -20.57 -27.70
CA GLU A 570 11.12 -19.58 -28.77
C GLU A 570 11.94 -18.33 -28.52
N VAL A 571 11.79 -17.66 -27.37
CA VAL A 571 12.40 -16.34 -27.11
C VAL A 571 13.72 -16.39 -26.34
N GLY A 572 14.07 -17.56 -25.79
CA GLY A 572 15.26 -17.78 -25.00
C GLY A 572 15.14 -17.31 -23.54
N ASP A 573 16.15 -17.65 -22.74
CA ASP A 573 16.16 -17.40 -21.30
C ASP A 573 16.17 -15.89 -20.95
N ASN A 574 15.65 -15.60 -19.76
CA ASN A 574 15.73 -14.30 -19.09
C ASN A 574 15.12 -13.15 -19.89
N GLN A 575 13.99 -13.41 -20.55
CA GLN A 575 13.15 -12.40 -21.17
C GLN A 575 11.89 -12.18 -20.35
N ASP A 576 11.45 -10.92 -20.27
CA ASP A 576 10.05 -10.67 -20.02
C ASP A 576 9.36 -10.46 -21.36
N VAL A 577 8.23 -11.12 -21.57
CA VAL A 577 7.57 -11.20 -22.87
C VAL A 577 6.06 -11.08 -22.74
N SER A 578 5.43 -10.44 -23.70
CA SER A 578 3.98 -10.50 -23.91
C SER A 578 3.76 -11.08 -25.30
N VAL A 579 2.61 -11.69 -25.55
CA VAL A 579 2.33 -12.32 -26.85
C VAL A 579 1.00 -11.83 -27.42
N GLN A 580 1.02 -11.56 -28.72
CA GLN A 580 -0.17 -11.41 -29.55
C GLN A 580 -0.22 -12.58 -30.52
N LEU A 581 -1.39 -13.17 -30.72
CA LEU A 581 -1.61 -14.24 -31.69
C LEU A 581 -2.62 -13.79 -32.74
N ASP A 582 -2.32 -14.06 -34.01
CA ASP A 582 -3.21 -13.83 -35.15
C ASP A 582 -3.37 -15.14 -35.93
N SER A 583 -4.62 -15.58 -36.11
CA SER A 583 -4.95 -16.91 -36.62
C SER A 583 -5.81 -16.85 -37.88
N SER A 584 -5.58 -17.80 -38.78
CA SER A 584 -6.39 -18.00 -39.98
C SER A 584 -7.76 -18.64 -39.72
N GLN A 585 -8.00 -19.20 -38.52
CA GLN A 585 -9.29 -19.74 -38.05
C GLN A 585 -9.56 -19.25 -36.62
N ASP A 586 -10.82 -19.32 -36.17
CA ASP A 586 -11.15 -19.01 -34.78
C ASP A 586 -10.57 -20.07 -33.84
N ILE A 587 -9.75 -19.64 -32.88
CA ILE A 587 -9.07 -20.45 -31.88
C ILE A 587 -9.39 -19.94 -30.47
N VAL A 588 -8.98 -20.68 -29.45
CA VAL A 588 -9.01 -20.25 -28.04
C VAL A 588 -7.60 -20.39 -27.46
N VAL A 589 -7.16 -19.39 -26.70
CA VAL A 589 -5.77 -19.30 -26.23
C VAL A 589 -5.74 -19.09 -24.71
N GLU A 590 -5.00 -19.96 -24.03
CA GLU A 590 -4.63 -19.82 -22.61
C GLU A 590 -3.10 -19.84 -22.48
N ARG A 591 -2.55 -19.12 -21.49
CA ARG A 591 -1.13 -19.21 -21.10
C ARG A 591 -1.04 -20.01 -19.81
N ALA A 592 -0.23 -21.08 -19.81
CA ALA A 592 0.19 -21.73 -18.57
C ALA A 592 1.60 -21.30 -18.20
N THR A 593 1.82 -20.99 -16.94
CA THR A 593 3.12 -20.61 -16.41
C THR A 593 3.39 -21.42 -15.14
N TYR A 594 4.57 -22.01 -15.03
CA TYR A 594 5.03 -22.72 -13.83
C TYR A 594 6.33 -22.09 -13.35
N TYR A 595 6.50 -21.92 -12.04
CA TYR A 595 7.61 -21.10 -11.55
C TYR A 595 8.10 -21.49 -10.16
N ASP A 596 9.30 -21.01 -9.84
CA ASP A 596 9.85 -20.88 -8.50
C ASP A 596 10.39 -19.46 -8.32
N TYR A 597 9.49 -18.54 -7.98
CA TYR A 597 9.78 -17.11 -7.87
C TYR A 597 10.68 -16.83 -6.65
N HIS A 598 11.80 -16.13 -6.89
CA HIS A 598 12.88 -15.87 -5.91
C HIS A 598 13.45 -17.12 -5.23
N ASN A 599 13.27 -18.31 -5.83
CA ASN A 599 13.63 -19.60 -5.23
C ASN A 599 12.94 -19.86 -3.88
N THR A 600 11.78 -19.23 -3.65
CA THR A 600 11.03 -19.30 -2.39
C THR A 600 9.54 -19.51 -2.59
N HIS A 601 8.99 -19.19 -3.76
CA HIS A 601 7.57 -19.32 -4.07
C HIS A 601 7.39 -20.19 -5.31
N SER A 602 7.29 -21.51 -5.10
CA SER A 602 6.92 -22.42 -6.17
C SER A 602 5.43 -22.33 -6.47
N GLY A 603 5.05 -22.43 -7.74
CA GLY A 603 3.65 -22.46 -8.13
C GLY A 603 3.46 -22.61 -9.64
N GLY A 604 2.25 -22.28 -10.06
CA GLY A 604 1.92 -22.12 -11.47
C GLY A 604 0.50 -21.59 -11.61
N ASP A 605 0.17 -21.17 -12.81
CA ASP A 605 -1.08 -20.51 -13.15
C ASP A 605 -1.46 -20.83 -14.59
N ALA A 606 -2.75 -20.66 -14.92
CA ALA A 606 -3.26 -20.76 -16.27
C ALA A 606 -4.26 -19.62 -16.48
N GLU A 607 -4.00 -18.74 -17.45
CA GLU A 607 -4.78 -17.54 -17.70
C GLU A 607 -5.34 -17.52 -19.12
N LEU A 608 -6.59 -17.06 -19.28
CA LEU A 608 -7.23 -16.91 -20.58
C LEU A 608 -6.79 -15.60 -21.23
N GLY A 609 -6.37 -15.67 -22.51
CA GLY A 609 -6.07 -14.45 -23.26
C GLY A 609 -7.32 -13.58 -23.48
N CYS A 610 -7.13 -12.30 -23.76
CA CYS A 610 -8.23 -11.45 -24.20
C CYS A 610 -8.26 -11.37 -25.73
N THR A 611 -9.43 -11.19 -26.34
CA THR A 611 -9.57 -11.06 -27.80
C THR A 611 -9.47 -9.61 -28.29
N ALA A 612 -9.41 -8.64 -27.35
CA ALA A 612 -9.30 -7.23 -27.68
C ALA A 612 -8.57 -6.45 -26.58
N ALA A 613 -7.60 -5.63 -27.01
CA ALA A 613 -7.04 -4.57 -26.18
C ALA A 613 -8.11 -3.50 -25.84
N GLY A 614 -7.90 -2.76 -24.75
CA GLY A 614 -8.86 -1.78 -24.24
C GLY A 614 -8.18 -0.61 -23.52
N LYS A 615 -8.94 0.45 -23.29
CA LYS A 615 -8.45 1.68 -22.61
C LYS A 615 -8.64 1.66 -21.11
N GLU A 616 -9.45 0.76 -20.61
CA GLU A 616 -9.82 0.68 -19.20
C GLU A 616 -9.71 -0.78 -18.77
N TRP A 617 -9.03 -1.03 -17.66
CA TRP A 617 -8.85 -2.34 -17.05
C TRP A 617 -9.01 -2.23 -15.54
N TYR A 618 -9.63 -3.23 -14.91
CA TYR A 618 -9.95 -3.21 -13.50
C TYR A 618 -9.53 -4.51 -12.82
N PHE A 619 -9.06 -4.38 -11.58
CA PHE A 619 -8.65 -5.50 -10.73
C PHE A 619 -9.26 -5.29 -9.33
N ALA A 620 -10.06 -6.24 -8.86
CA ALA A 620 -10.77 -6.12 -7.57
C ALA A 620 -9.96 -6.66 -6.39
N GLU A 621 -9.15 -7.70 -6.60
CA GLU A 621 -8.18 -8.25 -5.67
C GLU A 621 -6.86 -7.47 -5.71
N GLY A 622 -6.10 -7.56 -4.63
CA GLY A 622 -4.82 -6.87 -4.49
C GLY A 622 -4.47 -6.66 -3.02
N THR A 623 -3.22 -6.96 -2.67
CA THR A 623 -2.72 -6.73 -1.32
C THR A 623 -1.20 -6.67 -1.32
N THR A 624 -0.68 -5.77 -0.48
CA THR A 624 0.75 -5.65 -0.19
C THR A 624 1.09 -6.08 1.23
N ARG A 625 0.18 -6.83 1.88
CA ARG A 625 0.44 -7.43 3.20
C ARG A 625 1.71 -8.27 3.17
N SER A 626 2.31 -8.46 4.35
CA SER A 626 3.49 -9.32 4.50
C SER A 626 3.28 -10.67 3.81
N GLY A 627 4.27 -11.07 3.00
CA GLY A 627 4.22 -12.30 2.22
C GLY A 627 3.54 -12.16 0.86
N PHE A 628 3.16 -10.96 0.41
CA PHE A 628 2.61 -10.72 -0.92
C PHE A 628 3.46 -9.74 -1.72
N GLU A 629 3.75 -10.11 -2.97
CA GLU A 629 4.38 -9.27 -3.97
C GLU A 629 3.49 -9.18 -5.20
N GLU A 630 3.00 -7.98 -5.49
CA GLU A 630 2.05 -7.73 -6.55
C GLU A 630 2.67 -6.85 -7.65
N TRP A 631 2.36 -7.21 -8.89
CA TRP A 631 2.87 -6.59 -10.09
C TRP A 631 1.72 -6.32 -11.07
N LEU A 632 1.90 -5.35 -11.95
CA LEU A 632 0.99 -5.07 -13.05
C LEU A 632 1.78 -5.08 -14.36
N THR A 633 1.38 -5.92 -15.30
CA THR A 633 1.97 -6.01 -16.64
C THR A 633 1.08 -5.32 -17.65
N LEU A 634 1.69 -4.55 -18.53
CA LEU A 634 1.02 -3.70 -19.49
C LEU A 634 1.61 -3.92 -20.87
N GLN A 635 0.82 -4.45 -21.79
CA GLN A 635 1.19 -4.60 -23.19
C GLN A 635 0.68 -3.40 -23.99
N ASN A 636 1.57 -2.79 -24.76
CA ASN A 636 1.23 -1.79 -25.76
C ASN A 636 1.37 -2.41 -27.17
N PRO A 637 0.29 -2.94 -27.76
CA PRO A 637 0.32 -3.49 -29.11
C PRO A 637 0.34 -2.40 -30.21
N ASN A 638 0.38 -1.12 -29.83
CA ASN A 638 0.34 -0.02 -30.78
C ASN A 638 1.74 0.32 -31.30
N ALA A 639 1.79 0.79 -32.55
CA ALA A 639 3.00 1.35 -33.15
C ALA A 639 3.42 2.74 -32.63
N ALA A 640 2.79 3.25 -31.55
CA ALA A 640 3.23 4.49 -30.90
C ALA A 640 3.15 4.37 -29.37
N ASP A 641 3.82 5.31 -28.69
CA ASP A 641 3.78 5.43 -27.23
C ASP A 641 2.34 5.58 -26.70
N THR A 642 2.09 4.97 -25.54
CA THR A 642 0.81 5.01 -24.83
C THR A 642 1.01 5.51 -23.40
N ALA A 643 0.24 6.52 -23.00
CA ALA A 643 0.24 7.01 -21.62
C ALA A 643 -0.84 6.30 -20.83
N VAL A 644 -0.49 5.83 -19.63
CA VAL A 644 -1.32 5.05 -18.72
C VAL A 644 -1.36 5.71 -17.35
N THR A 645 -2.54 5.76 -16.75
CA THR A 645 -2.78 6.16 -15.36
C THR A 645 -3.32 4.95 -14.60
N ILE A 646 -2.63 4.57 -13.54
CA ILE A 646 -3.06 3.52 -12.60
C ILE A 646 -3.63 4.21 -11.37
N THR A 647 -4.90 3.96 -11.07
CA THR A 647 -5.59 4.42 -9.87
C THR A 647 -5.71 3.26 -8.89
N TYR A 648 -5.02 3.36 -7.77
CA TYR A 648 -5.12 2.45 -6.63
C TYR A 648 -6.26 2.91 -5.70
N MET A 649 -7.16 2.00 -5.33
CA MET A 649 -8.28 2.26 -4.41
C MET A 649 -8.18 1.35 -3.18
N PHE A 650 -8.25 1.95 -1.99
CA PHE A 650 -8.03 1.26 -0.71
C PHE A 650 -9.33 1.04 0.07
N THR A 651 -9.26 0.21 1.11
CA THR A 651 -10.40 -0.07 2.01
C THR A 651 -10.81 1.13 2.87
N ASP A 652 -9.91 2.10 3.06
CA ASP A 652 -10.18 3.35 3.78
C ASP A 652 -10.88 4.44 2.93
N GLY A 653 -11.15 4.15 1.65
CA GLY A 653 -11.80 5.04 0.68
C GLY A 653 -10.90 6.14 0.12
N THR A 654 -9.60 6.13 0.45
CA THR A 654 -8.62 6.99 -0.24
C THR A 654 -8.15 6.34 -1.54
N THR A 655 -7.55 7.14 -2.41
CA THR A 655 -7.00 6.67 -3.68
C THR A 655 -5.60 7.23 -3.91
N GLN A 656 -4.81 6.56 -4.74
CA GLN A 656 -3.48 7.02 -5.18
C GLN A 656 -3.35 6.80 -6.68
N GLU A 657 -2.73 7.74 -7.39
CA GLU A 657 -2.51 7.61 -8.83
C GLU A 657 -1.01 7.49 -9.16
N GLN A 658 -0.70 6.73 -10.20
CA GLN A 658 0.62 6.64 -10.82
C GLN A 658 0.48 6.75 -12.33
N SER A 659 1.36 7.52 -12.98
CA SER A 659 1.43 7.60 -14.44
C SER A 659 2.62 6.81 -14.98
N VAL A 660 2.40 6.08 -16.07
CA VAL A 660 3.40 5.25 -16.75
C VAL A 660 3.30 5.49 -18.26
N ASN A 661 4.44 5.50 -18.95
CA ASN A 661 4.48 5.58 -20.42
C ASN A 661 4.97 4.25 -21.00
N LEU A 662 4.24 3.72 -21.97
CA LEU A 662 4.53 2.45 -22.63
C LEU A 662 5.10 2.73 -24.03
N PRO A 663 6.33 2.27 -24.35
CA PRO A 663 6.88 2.33 -25.71
C PRO A 663 6.02 1.58 -26.74
N PRO A 664 6.14 1.83 -28.06
CA PRO A 664 5.41 1.08 -29.09
C PRO A 664 5.81 -0.39 -29.11
N ASN A 665 4.86 -1.28 -29.40
CA ASN A 665 5.06 -2.73 -29.54
C ASN A 665 5.94 -3.28 -28.41
N SER A 666 5.51 -3.06 -27.17
CA SER A 666 6.31 -3.34 -25.98
C SER A 666 5.44 -3.90 -24.86
N ARG A 667 6.10 -4.45 -23.85
CA ARG A 667 5.51 -4.65 -22.52
C ARG A 667 6.20 -3.81 -21.47
N THR A 668 5.53 -3.57 -20.35
CA THR A 668 6.07 -2.88 -19.17
C THR A 668 5.52 -3.53 -17.90
N THR A 669 6.36 -3.70 -16.88
CA THR A 669 5.96 -4.16 -15.54
C THR A 669 6.03 -3.03 -14.53
N VAL A 670 5.03 -2.92 -13.68
CA VAL A 670 4.94 -1.97 -12.57
C VAL A 670 4.85 -2.74 -11.26
N GLY A 671 5.75 -2.48 -10.31
CA GLY A 671 5.69 -3.08 -8.98
C GLY A 671 4.68 -2.35 -8.09
N VAL A 672 3.60 -3.02 -7.69
CA VAL A 672 2.51 -2.42 -6.92
C VAL A 672 2.99 -2.04 -5.51
N ASN A 673 3.66 -2.94 -4.78
CA ASN A 673 4.21 -2.66 -3.45
C ASN A 673 5.08 -1.39 -3.45
N ARG A 674 6.01 -1.28 -4.39
CA ARG A 674 6.89 -0.10 -4.51
C ARG A 674 6.12 1.17 -4.85
N SER A 675 5.11 1.07 -5.70
CA SER A 675 4.24 2.20 -6.07
C SER A 675 3.48 2.73 -4.86
N LEU A 676 3.14 1.86 -3.91
CA LEU A 676 2.39 2.19 -2.69
C LEU A 676 3.28 2.57 -1.50
N SER A 677 4.59 2.69 -1.70
CA SER A 677 5.51 3.15 -0.65
C SER A 677 5.12 4.53 -0.13
N MET A 678 5.24 4.70 1.18
CA MET A 678 4.99 5.97 1.87
C MET A 678 5.78 7.15 1.28
N VAL A 679 6.96 6.90 0.69
CA VAL A 679 7.78 7.98 0.11
C VAL A 679 7.12 8.67 -1.08
N ASN A 680 6.13 8.04 -1.70
CA ASN A 680 5.37 8.58 -2.84
C ASN A 680 4.21 9.50 -2.41
N ILE A 681 3.92 9.58 -1.11
CA ILE A 681 2.83 10.38 -0.54
C ILE A 681 3.31 11.35 0.56
N CYS A 682 4.57 11.77 0.48
CA CYS A 682 5.16 12.83 1.31
C CYS A 682 6.39 13.41 0.59
N ASP A 683 6.87 14.57 0.99
CA ASP A 683 8.15 15.14 0.54
C ASP A 683 9.31 14.68 1.43
N SER A 684 9.08 14.53 2.74
CA SER A 684 10.06 14.03 3.72
C SER A 684 9.48 13.04 4.73
N LEU A 685 10.40 12.32 5.37
CA LEU A 685 10.15 11.53 6.57
C LEU A 685 10.59 12.33 7.80
N ALA A 686 9.93 12.15 8.94
CA ALA A 686 10.39 12.69 10.22
C ALA A 686 10.93 11.59 11.12
N ILE A 687 11.83 11.90 12.06
CA ILE A 687 12.28 10.98 13.11
C ILE A 687 12.54 11.74 14.41
N HIS A 688 12.17 11.13 15.55
CA HIS A 688 12.37 11.70 16.90
C HIS A 688 13.29 10.79 17.73
N PRO A 689 14.61 11.02 17.72
CA PRO A 689 15.56 10.17 18.44
C PRO A 689 15.65 10.57 19.93
N TYR A 690 14.64 10.25 20.75
CA TYR A 690 14.62 10.54 22.21
C TYR A 690 15.52 9.62 23.04
N ASP A 691 16.79 9.51 22.64
CA ASP A 691 17.82 8.74 23.34
C ASP A 691 18.99 9.65 23.75
N TYR A 692 20.07 9.10 24.30
CA TYR A 692 21.28 9.89 24.57
C TYR A 692 21.75 10.60 23.29
N PRO A 693 22.26 11.85 23.42
CA PRO A 693 22.58 12.67 22.25
C PRO A 693 23.59 12.05 21.29
N ASP A 694 24.48 11.18 21.77
CA ASP A 694 25.46 10.47 20.95
C ASP A 694 24.85 9.42 20.01
N TYR A 695 23.57 9.05 20.19
CA TYR A 695 22.84 8.13 19.29
C TYR A 695 21.91 8.83 18.30
N TRP A 696 21.67 10.14 18.40
CA TRP A 696 20.74 10.82 17.49
C TRP A 696 21.13 10.65 16.02
N ALA A 697 22.43 10.78 15.73
CA ALA A 697 23.00 10.53 14.40
C ALA A 697 22.88 9.06 13.96
N TRP A 698 22.91 8.11 14.89
CA TRP A 698 22.73 6.69 14.59
C TRP A 698 21.30 6.43 14.11
N TYR A 699 20.29 6.90 14.85
CA TYR A 699 18.88 6.74 14.46
C TYR A 699 18.61 7.35 13.08
N TYR A 700 19.13 8.56 12.83
CA TYR A 700 19.03 9.22 11.54
C TYR A 700 19.66 8.38 10.41
N ASN A 701 20.86 7.86 10.61
CA ASN A 701 21.55 7.05 9.60
C ASN A 701 20.85 5.72 9.35
N VAL A 702 20.27 5.06 10.36
CA VAL A 702 19.49 3.83 10.16
C VAL A 702 18.33 4.09 9.21
N LEU A 703 17.53 5.14 9.45
CA LEU A 703 16.42 5.46 8.54
C LEU A 703 16.91 5.85 7.13
N LYS A 704 18.03 6.59 7.05
CA LYS A 704 18.65 6.95 5.77
C LYS A 704 19.10 5.71 4.98
N ASP A 705 19.73 4.76 5.65
CA ASP A 705 20.22 3.53 5.05
C ASP A 705 19.07 2.61 4.67
N MET A 706 17.99 2.56 5.46
CA MET A 706 16.74 1.86 5.09
C MET A 706 16.12 2.44 3.81
N CYS A 707 16.06 3.77 3.69
CA CYS A 707 15.59 4.42 2.46
C CYS A 707 16.48 4.04 1.27
N ALA A 708 17.81 4.08 1.43
CA ALA A 708 18.74 3.71 0.38
C ALA A 708 18.59 2.23 -0.04
N ALA A 709 18.46 1.31 0.91
CA ALA A 709 18.29 -0.12 0.68
C ALA A 709 17.01 -0.44 -0.10
N LYS A 710 15.95 0.38 0.05
CA LYS A 710 14.68 0.25 -0.69
C LYS A 710 14.63 1.10 -1.96
N GLY A 711 15.76 1.66 -2.39
CA GLY A 711 15.86 2.42 -3.65
C GLY A 711 15.38 3.87 -3.56
N PHE A 712 15.33 4.45 -2.37
CA PHE A 712 14.91 5.82 -2.08
C PHE A 712 16.05 6.65 -1.49
N ALA A 713 17.28 6.39 -1.95
CA ALA A 713 18.44 7.18 -1.56
C ALA A 713 18.19 8.67 -1.87
N GLY A 714 18.47 9.54 -0.90
CA GLY A 714 18.25 10.99 -1.03
C GLY A 714 16.86 11.48 -0.61
N LYS A 715 15.93 10.58 -0.20
CA LYS A 715 14.69 11.01 0.47
C LYS A 715 15.03 11.88 1.68
N GLU A 716 14.41 13.04 1.78
CA GLU A 716 14.67 13.96 2.90
C GLU A 716 14.17 13.36 4.21
N ILE A 717 15.04 13.43 5.23
CA ILE A 717 14.71 13.03 6.60
C ILE A 717 14.89 14.26 7.49
N ILE A 718 13.82 14.64 8.18
CA ILE A 718 13.80 15.74 9.14
C ILE A 718 13.82 15.19 10.55
N VAL A 719 14.50 15.90 11.45
CA VAL A 719 14.39 15.68 12.89
C VAL A 719 13.42 16.72 13.42
N SER A 720 12.12 16.42 13.40
CA SER A 720 11.08 17.39 13.76
C SER A 720 10.92 17.63 15.27
N GLU A 721 11.62 16.85 16.09
CA GLU A 721 11.62 16.99 17.55
C GLU A 721 12.83 16.26 18.16
N ILE A 722 13.62 16.97 18.98
CA ILE A 722 14.68 16.44 19.85
C ILE A 722 14.83 17.31 21.09
N GLY A 723 15.18 16.71 22.23
CA GLY A 723 15.47 17.45 23.45
C GLY A 723 16.30 16.63 24.41
N TRP A 724 16.99 17.30 25.34
CA TRP A 724 17.65 16.65 26.47
C TRP A 724 17.18 17.33 27.75
N PRO A 725 16.74 16.56 28.76
CA PRO A 725 16.31 17.18 30.00
C PRO A 725 17.49 17.77 30.76
N TRP A 726 17.18 18.74 31.60
CA TRP A 726 17.97 19.07 32.77
C TRP A 726 17.10 18.85 34.03
N GLY A 727 17.72 18.44 35.13
CA GLY A 727 16.99 18.01 36.31
C GLY A 727 17.91 17.58 37.44
N THR A 728 17.36 16.79 38.37
CA THR A 728 18.08 16.35 39.58
C THR A 728 18.84 15.03 39.40
N MET A 729 18.60 14.31 38.30
CA MET A 729 19.37 13.12 37.93
C MET A 729 20.77 13.49 37.45
N GLN A 730 21.76 12.63 37.74
CA GLN A 730 23.17 12.90 37.42
C GLN A 730 23.39 13.07 35.90
N GLU A 731 22.62 12.37 35.10
CA GLU A 731 22.65 12.38 33.64
C GLU A 731 22.06 13.66 33.03
N PHE A 732 21.23 14.40 33.79
CA PHE A 732 20.46 15.56 33.33
C PHE A 732 21.00 16.86 33.93
N SER A 733 22.30 17.06 33.84
CA SER A 733 22.89 18.34 34.23
C SER A 733 22.65 19.42 33.17
N PRO A 734 22.62 20.72 33.55
CA PRO A 734 22.60 21.82 32.58
C PRO A 734 23.75 21.75 31.56
N GLU A 735 24.90 21.20 31.96
CA GLU A 735 26.02 20.92 31.05
C GLU A 735 25.72 19.77 30.08
N GLY A 736 25.03 18.72 30.52
CA GLY A 736 24.56 17.63 29.66
C GLY A 736 23.59 18.13 28.60
N GLN A 737 22.61 18.96 28.99
CA GLN A 737 21.71 19.61 28.04
C GLN A 737 22.46 20.52 27.07
N ARG A 738 23.45 21.30 27.55
CA ARG A 738 24.33 22.10 26.70
C ARG A 738 25.06 21.23 25.67
N GLN A 739 25.61 20.08 26.06
CA GLN A 739 26.32 19.18 25.14
C GLN A 739 25.38 18.54 24.11
N ALA A 740 24.14 18.20 24.51
CA ALA A 740 23.12 17.69 23.61
C ALA A 740 22.76 18.67 22.50
N ILE A 741 22.52 19.94 22.87
CA ILE A 741 22.29 21.04 21.93
C ILE A 741 23.61 21.51 21.28
N GLY A 742 24.76 21.08 21.78
CA GLY A 742 26.08 21.38 21.24
C GLY A 742 26.57 20.36 20.21
N GLU A 743 27.88 20.10 20.22
CA GLU A 743 28.54 19.24 19.22
C GLU A 743 28.14 17.76 19.29
N VAL A 744 27.67 17.26 20.44
CA VAL A 744 27.39 15.83 20.63
C VAL A 744 26.10 15.44 19.91
N GLY A 745 24.98 16.10 20.22
CA GLY A 745 23.68 15.79 19.62
C GLY A 745 23.47 16.48 18.28
N LEU A 746 23.27 17.81 18.30
CA LEU A 746 23.08 18.61 17.08
C LEU A 746 24.26 18.46 16.12
N GLY A 747 25.49 18.61 16.62
CA GLY A 747 26.68 18.43 15.79
C GLY A 747 26.77 17.05 15.13
N GLY A 748 26.40 15.99 15.84
CA GLY A 748 26.31 14.63 15.30
C GLY A 748 25.30 14.51 14.16
N LEU A 749 24.10 15.07 14.33
CA LEU A 749 23.05 15.08 13.30
C LEU A 749 23.47 15.85 12.04
N TRP A 750 24.05 17.05 12.22
CA TRP A 750 24.60 17.83 11.11
C TRP A 750 25.70 17.06 10.38
N GLY A 751 26.59 16.40 11.13
CA GLY A 751 27.66 15.59 10.57
C GLY A 751 27.18 14.36 9.82
N ALA A 752 26.03 13.80 10.19
CA ALA A 752 25.36 12.72 9.46
C ALA A 752 24.63 13.19 8.18
N GLY A 753 24.55 14.51 7.96
CA GLY A 753 23.92 15.13 6.80
C GLY A 753 22.43 15.46 7.00
N CYS A 754 21.91 15.45 8.23
CA CYS A 754 20.57 15.98 8.51
C CYS A 754 20.53 17.47 8.18
N ARG A 755 19.48 17.93 7.50
CA ARG A 755 19.36 19.36 7.10
C ARG A 755 18.36 20.14 7.95
N LYS A 756 17.40 19.50 8.60
CA LYS A 756 16.31 20.22 9.28
C LYS A 756 16.06 19.58 10.64
N ILE A 757 16.28 20.36 11.69
CA ILE A 757 16.24 19.90 13.09
C ILE A 757 15.43 20.89 13.92
N TRP A 758 14.49 20.39 14.72
CA TRP A 758 13.70 21.19 15.67
C TRP A 758 13.96 20.73 17.11
N VAL A 759 14.29 21.69 17.97
CA VAL A 759 14.53 21.46 19.40
C VAL A 759 13.22 21.60 20.19
N PHE A 760 13.00 20.64 21.08
CA PHE A 760 11.97 20.57 22.10
C PHE A 760 12.61 20.86 23.46
N GLU A 761 12.20 21.89 24.21
CA GLU A 761 11.28 22.98 23.87
C GLU A 761 11.85 24.32 24.35
N ASP A 762 11.13 25.41 24.08
CA ASP A 762 11.60 26.74 24.41
C ASP A 762 11.70 26.93 25.94
N ILE A 763 10.61 26.79 26.68
CA ILE A 763 10.55 27.05 28.13
C ILE A 763 10.20 25.80 28.95
N ASP A 764 10.77 25.71 30.15
CA ASP A 764 10.39 24.67 31.09
C ASP A 764 8.92 24.83 31.50
N ILE A 765 8.21 23.70 31.53
CA ILE A 765 6.89 23.63 32.15
C ILE A 765 6.94 24.06 33.62
N ALA A 766 5.77 24.44 34.16
CA ALA A 766 5.65 24.96 35.52
C ALA A 766 6.34 24.04 36.56
N PRO A 767 7.12 24.60 37.51
CA PRO A 767 7.84 23.81 38.49
C PRO A 767 6.93 22.86 39.28
N GLY A 768 7.37 21.61 39.41
CA GLY A 768 6.63 20.55 40.10
C GLY A 768 5.51 19.91 39.29
N THR A 769 5.36 20.26 38.00
CA THR A 769 4.42 19.60 37.08
C THR A 769 5.08 18.51 36.23
N SER A 770 6.40 18.53 36.12
CA SER A 770 7.15 17.47 35.43
C SER A 770 7.30 16.22 36.32
N PRO A 771 7.01 15.01 35.82
CA PRO A 771 7.46 13.76 36.44
C PRO A 771 8.98 13.79 36.64
N GLY A 772 9.48 13.38 37.81
CA GLY A 772 10.93 13.31 38.06
C GLY A 772 11.67 14.65 38.23
N ASN A 773 11.00 15.81 38.05
CA ASN A 773 11.64 17.13 37.93
C ASN A 773 12.66 17.21 36.79
N ASP A 774 12.33 16.59 35.65
CA ASP A 774 13.11 16.66 34.42
C ASP A 774 12.47 17.70 33.48
N TYR A 775 13.20 18.72 33.09
CA TYR A 775 12.66 19.84 32.29
C TYR A 775 13.44 20.01 30.99
N TYR A 776 12.74 20.41 29.92
CA TYR A 776 13.24 20.38 28.53
C TYR A 776 13.51 21.76 27.93
N GLY A 777 13.09 22.82 28.62
CA GLY A 777 13.25 24.18 28.16
C GLY A 777 14.71 24.51 27.94
N LEU A 778 14.95 25.38 26.96
CA LEU A 778 16.18 26.17 26.86
C LEU A 778 16.15 27.37 27.84
N TYR A 779 14.98 27.67 28.39
CA TYR A 779 14.75 28.62 29.49
C TYR A 779 14.02 27.93 30.63
N ASP A 780 14.27 28.39 31.86
CA ASP A 780 13.42 28.02 32.98
C ASP A 780 12.05 28.69 32.89
N TYR A 781 11.08 28.17 33.66
CA TYR A 781 9.71 28.69 33.73
C TYR A 781 9.65 30.20 34.08
N TYR A 782 10.69 30.77 34.67
CA TYR A 782 10.75 32.18 35.06
C TYR A 782 11.43 33.06 34.01
N GLY A 783 11.84 32.51 32.87
CA GLY A 783 12.49 33.25 31.79
C GLY A 783 14.00 33.42 31.96
N ASN A 784 14.67 32.61 32.78
CA ASN A 784 16.12 32.59 32.84
C ASN A 784 16.69 31.57 31.83
N PRO A 785 17.67 31.94 31.00
CA PRO A 785 18.23 31.04 30.01
C PRO A 785 19.10 29.94 30.65
N HIS A 786 18.94 28.72 30.15
CA HIS A 786 19.89 27.62 30.41
C HIS A 786 21.13 27.75 29.52
N PRO A 787 22.27 27.12 29.88
CA PRO A 787 23.48 27.14 29.05
C PRO A 787 23.24 26.65 27.61
N ALA A 788 22.30 25.73 27.41
CA ALA A 788 21.92 25.21 26.10
C ALA A 788 21.37 26.28 25.14
N TRP A 789 20.75 27.36 25.64
CA TRP A 789 20.34 28.49 24.81
C TRP A 789 21.54 29.18 24.15
N GLY A 790 22.67 29.24 24.85
CA GLY A 790 23.93 29.75 24.30
C GLY A 790 24.40 28.95 23.08
N GLU A 791 24.30 27.63 23.14
CA GLU A 791 24.65 26.74 22.02
C GLU A 791 23.66 26.86 20.87
N TYR A 792 22.36 26.95 21.17
CA TYR A 792 21.35 27.20 20.13
C TYR A 792 21.67 28.46 19.32
N LYS A 793 22.00 29.56 19.99
CA LYS A 793 22.42 30.81 19.32
C LYS A 793 23.72 30.63 18.54
N ASN A 794 24.70 29.92 19.09
CA ASN A 794 25.96 29.62 18.41
C ASN A 794 25.73 28.90 17.08
N TRP A 795 24.83 27.92 17.03
CA TRP A 795 24.45 27.28 15.76
C TRP A 795 23.73 28.24 14.81
N GLN A 796 22.80 29.05 15.29
CA GLN A 796 22.09 30.04 14.45
C GLN A 796 23.04 31.05 13.79
N THR A 797 24.19 31.38 14.41
CA THR A 797 25.21 32.25 13.77
C THR A 797 25.92 31.60 12.59
N GLN A 798 25.95 30.26 12.54
CA GLN A 798 26.62 29.50 11.50
C GLN A 798 25.67 29.14 10.35
N LEU A 799 24.36 29.09 10.62
CA LEU A 799 23.35 28.75 9.63
C LEU A 799 23.03 29.93 8.69
N PRO A 800 22.74 29.66 7.41
CA PRO A 800 22.29 30.69 6.48
C PRO A 800 21.01 31.38 6.95
N ASP A 801 20.91 32.66 6.66
CA ASP A 801 19.67 33.41 6.81
C ASP A 801 18.89 33.35 5.47
N TYR A 802 17.67 32.82 5.53
CA TYR A 802 16.80 32.65 4.37
C TYR A 802 15.80 33.80 4.18
N GLY A 803 15.88 34.82 5.03
CA GLY A 803 15.04 36.01 4.98
C GLY A 803 13.69 35.79 5.66
N ASN A 804 13.20 36.87 6.26
CA ASN A 804 12.01 36.83 7.10
C ASN A 804 10.72 36.68 6.26
N LYS A 805 9.79 35.90 6.79
CA LYS A 805 8.37 35.89 6.47
C LYS A 805 7.74 37.26 6.76
N PRO A 806 6.55 37.53 6.20
CA PRO A 806 5.74 38.68 6.61
C PRO A 806 5.61 38.74 8.14
N ASN A 807 5.63 39.92 8.73
CA ASN A 807 5.51 40.08 10.18
C ASN A 807 4.09 39.80 10.73
N HIS A 808 3.13 39.53 9.84
CA HIS A 808 1.73 39.32 10.16
C HIS A 808 1.02 38.55 9.05
N PHE A 809 0.06 37.73 9.44
CA PHE A 809 -0.92 37.03 8.61
C PHE A 809 -2.31 37.69 8.80
N PRO A 810 -2.96 38.14 7.70
CA PRO A 810 -4.15 39.00 7.73
C PRO A 810 -5.46 38.34 8.18
#